data_AF-A0A0R3T6H2-F1
#
_entry.id   AF-A0A0R3T6H2-F1
#
_cell.length_a   1.000
_cell.length_b   1.000
_cell.length_c   1.000
_cell.angle_alpha   90.00
_cell.angle_beta   90.00
_cell.angle_gamma   90.00
#
_symmetry.space_group_name_H-M   'P 1'
#
loop_
_entity.id
_entity.type
_entity.pdbx_description
1 polymer ?
#
loop_
_entity_poly.entity_id
_entity_poly.type
_entity_poly.pdbx_seq_one_letter_code
_entity_poly.pdbx_strand_id
1 'polypeptide(L)'
;MVISIYRLLSLVLITLVTVSVAQSNELQVIALRGEIDDAVSRFERSLQVFGYKYTFADVSTYGRIPKDVSFSDKLHTIRHITNGLDSEFVLILDSHISLLLNRPADLIQQADQTGADFLFIELDTNSDKTLPSGDEIFSGMLARTKKLNNLIETLPDEPSDSQNSDKIVIDKDSVLFQLVDDDSGVHLKIRYDGDRGYVQNVRKDTVPPILIASAEGKHKLNSLSNYLARAWSPESGCQICDEEKLDISRLSKDDYPIVQMTVMLTQPTPFLEVFFERLGNLTYPKNRIDLVTYCAVEKQKPIISEYVAKYVSEYHSTKEVQTDPNYGPYDAFREAMSYCWKDTECKYVFYVETTTQLTKVDTLEHLVAAKRNAIAPMMTRPGKFWSSFWGAVTDEGAYARSDDYFDIVERRQTGIWNVPLVGGSILFSKWAIEQIRDEIEDSGFLLFDISNAAFHRNVFLYVDNRKEFGHLVNPETYNFDHLHNDLWQIFDNPKDWEDRYIHPLYHNFTGPTVTKDDFEQPCQDIFQIPLMSETFCQQLIEEMEHFGKWSDGSNYDPRLESGYENVPTIDIHMRQVNWEEHWMHVLQKYVYPIQLKLWEGYYDKPTARMNFVVRYKQGEQPSLRLHHDASTYTLDMALNRYNVDYTGGGVHYPRYNCTLRETRVGWPLVFPGRLTHLHEGLETTSGVRYIFVTFIHP
;
A
#
# COMPACT_ATOMS: atom_id res chain seq x y z
N MET A 1 54.75 -14.41 -23.14
CA MET A 1 54.22 -14.56 -21.76
C MET A 1 52.70 -14.34 -21.70
N VAL A 2 52.18 -13.20 -22.19
CA VAL A 2 50.74 -12.86 -22.18
C VAL A 2 49.83 -13.87 -22.92
N ILE A 3 50.26 -14.38 -24.08
CA ILE A 3 49.50 -15.39 -24.87
C ILE A 3 49.41 -16.75 -24.13
N SER A 4 50.41 -17.08 -23.30
CA SER A 4 50.43 -18.33 -22.54
C SER A 4 49.52 -18.26 -21.32
N ILE A 5 49.37 -17.08 -20.71
CA ILE A 5 48.46 -16.82 -19.58
C ILE A 5 47.01 -16.84 -20.08
N TYR A 6 46.72 -16.28 -21.26
CA TYR A 6 45.39 -16.34 -21.86
C TYR A 6 44.95 -17.77 -22.20
N ARG A 7 45.85 -18.59 -22.77
CA ARG A 7 45.56 -20.01 -23.01
C ARG A 7 45.38 -20.80 -21.71
N LEU A 8 46.15 -20.49 -20.66
CA LEU A 8 46.01 -21.14 -19.35
C LEU A 8 44.68 -20.75 -18.69
N LEU A 9 44.31 -19.47 -18.72
CA LEU A 9 43.04 -18.96 -18.20
C LEU A 9 41.85 -19.52 -18.98
N SER A 10 41.93 -19.60 -20.32
CA SER A 10 40.89 -20.23 -21.13
C SER A 10 40.80 -21.74 -20.91
N LEU A 11 41.93 -22.45 -20.74
CA LEU A 11 41.90 -23.87 -20.39
C LEU A 11 41.29 -24.09 -19.02
N VAL A 12 41.67 -23.27 -18.02
CA VAL A 12 41.13 -23.31 -16.65
C VAL A 12 39.63 -23.01 -16.66
N LEU A 13 39.18 -21.99 -17.42
CA LEU A 13 37.75 -21.68 -17.57
C LEU A 13 36.99 -22.81 -18.25
N ILE A 14 37.53 -23.40 -19.33
CA ILE A 14 36.91 -24.53 -20.02
C ILE A 14 36.86 -25.74 -19.09
N THR A 15 37.94 -26.05 -18.36
CA THR A 15 37.94 -27.16 -17.39
C THR A 15 36.97 -26.92 -16.24
N LEU A 16 36.89 -25.70 -15.70
CA LEU A 16 35.94 -25.35 -14.63
C LEU A 16 34.50 -25.46 -15.12
N VAL A 17 34.20 -25.01 -16.33
CA VAL A 17 32.88 -25.15 -16.96
C VAL A 17 32.56 -26.62 -17.26
N THR A 18 33.52 -27.41 -17.76
CA THR A 18 33.28 -28.84 -18.01
C THR A 18 33.11 -29.65 -16.72
N VAL A 19 33.82 -29.29 -15.64
CA VAL A 19 33.69 -29.95 -14.33
C VAL A 19 32.36 -29.56 -13.68
N SER A 20 31.94 -28.29 -13.76
CA SER A 20 30.63 -27.89 -13.23
C SER A 20 29.47 -28.52 -14.01
N VAL A 21 29.61 -28.69 -15.33
CA VAL A 21 28.61 -29.36 -16.19
C VAL A 21 28.62 -30.89 -15.99
N ALA A 22 29.77 -31.49 -15.69
CA ALA A 22 29.85 -32.91 -15.35
C ALA A 22 29.19 -33.19 -13.98
N GLN A 23 29.47 -32.36 -12.97
CA GLN A 23 28.87 -32.49 -11.63
C GLN A 23 27.37 -32.19 -11.61
N SER A 24 26.85 -31.31 -12.48
CA SER A 24 25.40 -31.09 -12.58
C SER A 24 24.63 -32.31 -13.10
N ASN A 25 25.30 -33.24 -13.79
CA ASN A 25 24.68 -34.49 -14.25
C ASN A 25 24.69 -35.60 -13.17
N GLU A 26 25.39 -35.40 -12.05
CA GLU A 26 25.49 -36.40 -10.97
C GLU A 26 24.30 -36.36 -10.00
N LEU A 27 23.49 -35.29 -9.98
CA LEU A 27 22.33 -35.14 -9.11
C LEU A 27 21.06 -34.86 -9.92
N GLN A 28 20.02 -35.67 -9.67
CA GLN A 28 18.66 -35.42 -10.15
C GLN A 28 17.76 -34.99 -8.99
N VAL A 29 17.02 -33.90 -9.16
CA VAL A 29 15.93 -33.54 -8.24
C VAL A 29 14.62 -34.15 -8.71
N ILE A 30 13.90 -34.83 -7.82
CA ILE A 30 12.52 -35.24 -7.99
C ILE A 30 11.67 -34.34 -7.09
N ALA A 31 10.91 -33.46 -7.71
CA ALA A 31 10.06 -32.50 -7.02
C ALA A 31 8.64 -33.07 -6.92
N LEU A 32 8.24 -33.54 -5.75
CA LEU A 32 6.85 -33.91 -5.50
C LEU A 32 5.98 -32.65 -5.59
N ARG A 33 4.97 -32.68 -6.44
CA ARG A 33 4.11 -31.53 -6.74
C ARG A 33 2.65 -31.98 -6.77
N GLY A 34 1.82 -31.33 -5.96
CA GLY A 34 0.38 -31.40 -6.12
C GLY A 34 -0.08 -30.42 -7.20
N GLU A 35 -1.09 -29.62 -6.90
CA GLU A 35 -1.57 -28.56 -7.79
C GLU A 35 -0.49 -27.47 -8.01
N ILE A 36 -0.54 -26.78 -9.15
CA ILE A 36 0.41 -25.69 -9.41
C ILE A 36 -0.04 -24.43 -8.66
N ASP A 37 0.85 -23.87 -7.84
CA ASP A 37 0.64 -22.64 -7.07
C ASP A 37 1.90 -21.76 -7.02
N ASP A 38 1.87 -20.64 -6.28
CA ASP A 38 3.01 -19.72 -6.18
C ASP A 38 4.19 -20.33 -5.43
N ALA A 39 3.96 -21.26 -4.50
CA ALA A 39 5.02 -21.93 -3.75
C ALA A 39 5.81 -22.90 -4.64
N VAL A 40 5.11 -23.67 -5.48
CA VAL A 40 5.72 -24.51 -6.53
C VAL A 40 6.54 -23.65 -7.49
N SER A 41 6.00 -22.50 -7.92
CA SER A 41 6.69 -21.57 -8.82
C SER A 41 7.97 -21.00 -8.18
N ARG A 42 7.93 -20.65 -6.89
CA ARG A 42 9.11 -20.23 -6.11
C ARG A 42 10.15 -21.34 -6.05
N PHE A 43 9.74 -22.57 -5.77
CA PHE A 43 10.63 -23.72 -5.71
C PHE A 43 11.30 -23.99 -7.07
N GLU A 44 10.52 -24.00 -8.16
CA GLU A 44 11.04 -24.18 -9.52
C GLU A 44 12.05 -23.09 -9.89
N ARG A 45 11.72 -21.83 -9.58
CA ARG A 45 12.64 -20.71 -9.80
C ARG A 45 13.98 -20.95 -9.09
N SER A 46 13.97 -21.45 -7.86
CA SER A 46 15.21 -21.76 -7.14
C SER A 46 16.06 -22.82 -7.84
N LEU A 47 15.42 -23.86 -8.40
CA LEU A 47 16.11 -24.89 -9.19
C LEU A 47 16.74 -24.29 -10.46
N GLN A 48 16.00 -23.44 -11.17
CA GLN A 48 16.46 -22.79 -12.40
C GLN A 48 17.62 -21.83 -12.15
N VAL A 49 17.51 -21.00 -11.10
CA VAL A 49 18.54 -20.02 -10.70
C VAL A 49 19.89 -20.70 -10.44
N PHE A 50 19.87 -21.89 -9.83
CA PHE A 50 21.09 -22.61 -9.48
C PHE A 50 21.48 -23.72 -10.47
N GLY A 51 20.70 -23.92 -11.54
CA GLY A 51 21.01 -24.87 -12.61
C GLY A 51 20.85 -26.33 -12.22
N TYR A 52 19.83 -26.68 -11.42
CA TYR A 52 19.51 -28.07 -11.11
C TYR A 52 18.84 -28.77 -12.29
N LYS A 53 19.14 -30.06 -12.48
CA LYS A 53 18.33 -30.96 -13.29
C LYS A 53 17.18 -31.49 -12.43
N TYR A 54 15.94 -31.31 -12.87
CA TYR A 54 14.76 -31.68 -12.08
C TYR A 54 13.65 -32.31 -12.92
N THR A 55 12.81 -33.10 -12.24
CA THR A 55 11.58 -33.68 -12.79
C THR A 55 10.48 -33.49 -11.75
N PHE A 56 9.32 -33.00 -12.18
CA PHE A 56 8.15 -32.97 -11.32
C PHE A 56 7.47 -34.34 -11.28
N ALA A 57 7.33 -34.88 -10.08
CA ALA A 57 6.50 -36.01 -9.76
C ALA A 57 5.10 -35.49 -9.43
N ASP A 58 4.23 -35.47 -10.45
CA ASP A 58 2.88 -34.94 -10.32
C ASP A 58 1.98 -35.92 -9.55
N VAL A 59 1.51 -35.47 -8.39
CA VAL A 59 0.58 -36.18 -7.51
C VAL A 59 -0.73 -35.41 -7.32
N SER A 60 -0.99 -34.39 -8.14
CA SER A 60 -2.19 -33.54 -8.06
C SER A 60 -3.51 -34.29 -8.18
N THR A 61 -3.51 -35.47 -8.81
CA THR A 61 -4.70 -36.33 -8.90
C THR A 61 -5.11 -36.95 -7.56
N TYR A 62 -4.18 -37.02 -6.59
CA TYR A 62 -4.39 -37.65 -5.29
C TYR A 62 -4.58 -36.63 -4.16
N GLY A 63 -4.02 -35.43 -4.30
CA GLY A 63 -4.10 -34.40 -3.27
C GLY A 63 -3.55 -33.07 -3.77
N ARG A 64 -3.98 -31.98 -3.12
CA ARG A 64 -3.63 -30.61 -3.50
C ARG A 64 -2.15 -30.31 -3.26
N ILE A 65 -1.63 -30.82 -2.15
CA ILE A 65 -0.21 -30.75 -1.79
C ILE A 65 0.30 -32.16 -1.47
N PRO A 66 1.62 -32.45 -1.58
CA PRO A 66 2.17 -33.79 -1.32
C PRO A 66 1.91 -34.34 0.09
N LYS A 67 1.67 -33.46 1.07
CA LYS A 67 1.26 -33.83 2.43
C LYS A 67 -0.10 -34.55 2.47
N ASP A 68 -1.02 -34.21 1.57
CA ASP A 68 -2.36 -34.80 1.51
C ASP A 68 -2.37 -36.17 0.80
N VAL A 69 -1.25 -36.54 0.18
CA VAL A 69 -1.11 -37.75 -0.63
C VAL A 69 -0.53 -38.88 0.21
N SER A 70 -1.10 -40.08 0.07
CA SER A 70 -0.61 -41.27 0.77
C SER A 70 0.84 -41.61 0.37
N PHE A 71 1.60 -42.20 1.29
CA PHE A 71 2.93 -42.72 0.96
C PHE A 71 2.95 -43.65 -0.26
N SER A 72 1.95 -44.53 -0.41
CA SER A 72 1.88 -45.51 -1.50
C SER A 72 1.77 -44.83 -2.87
N ASP A 73 0.91 -43.81 -2.98
CA ASP A 73 0.73 -43.09 -4.24
C ASP A 73 1.97 -42.25 -4.61
N LYS A 74 2.61 -41.64 -3.60
CA LYS A 74 3.91 -40.96 -3.79
C LYS A 74 4.98 -41.94 -4.28
N LEU A 75 5.11 -43.08 -3.63
CA LEU A 75 6.08 -44.12 -3.98
C LEU A 75 5.84 -44.65 -5.41
N HIS A 76 4.58 -44.90 -5.78
CA HIS A 76 4.23 -45.34 -7.13
C HIS A 76 4.70 -44.34 -8.20
N THR A 77 4.47 -43.06 -7.96
CA THR A 77 4.87 -41.97 -8.86
C THR A 77 6.39 -41.87 -8.98
N ILE A 78 7.10 -41.93 -7.84
CA ILE A 78 8.57 -41.90 -7.79
C ILE A 78 9.18 -43.11 -8.51
N ARG A 79 8.59 -44.31 -8.36
CA ARG A 79 9.07 -45.55 -8.99
C ARG A 79 9.14 -45.43 -10.51
N HIS A 80 8.14 -44.80 -11.15
CA HIS A 80 8.14 -44.59 -12.60
C HIS A 80 9.26 -43.66 -13.08
N ILE A 81 9.64 -42.68 -12.25
CA ILE A 81 10.67 -41.69 -12.59
C ILE A 81 12.07 -42.26 -12.36
N THR A 82 12.27 -42.95 -11.25
CA THR A 82 13.58 -43.42 -10.78
C THR A 82 14.18 -44.55 -11.62
N ASN A 83 13.35 -45.39 -12.24
CA ASN A 83 13.79 -46.49 -13.12
C ASN A 83 14.60 -46.05 -14.36
N GLY A 84 14.57 -44.77 -14.73
CA GLY A 84 15.27 -44.23 -15.89
C GLY A 84 16.39 -43.23 -15.56
N LEU A 85 16.81 -43.13 -14.30
CA LEU A 85 17.81 -42.13 -13.89
C LEU A 85 19.23 -42.68 -13.94
N ASP A 86 20.10 -41.95 -14.66
CA ASP A 86 21.54 -42.23 -14.75
C ASP A 86 22.38 -41.44 -13.71
N SER A 87 21.76 -40.53 -12.94
CA SER A 87 22.46 -39.71 -11.95
C SER A 87 22.94 -40.56 -10.76
N GLU A 88 24.07 -40.19 -10.15
CA GLU A 88 24.60 -40.90 -8.96
C GLU A 88 23.70 -40.69 -7.74
N PHE A 89 23.22 -39.46 -7.57
CA PHE A 89 22.35 -39.04 -6.48
C PHE A 89 20.97 -38.65 -6.99
N VAL A 90 19.99 -38.84 -6.10
CA VAL A 90 18.61 -38.37 -6.27
C VAL A 90 18.17 -37.64 -5.02
N LEU A 91 17.67 -36.41 -5.20
CA LEU A 91 17.13 -35.56 -4.16
C LEU A 91 15.62 -35.46 -4.34
N ILE A 92 14.86 -35.95 -3.36
CA ILE A 92 13.39 -35.88 -3.35
C ILE A 92 12.96 -34.79 -2.38
N LEU A 93 12.15 -33.84 -2.86
CA LEU A 93 11.67 -32.69 -2.11
C LEU A 93 10.18 -32.45 -2.36
N ASP A 94 9.47 -31.97 -1.34
CA ASP A 94 8.15 -31.37 -1.51
C ASP A 94 8.31 -29.94 -2.06
N SER A 95 7.79 -29.72 -3.27
CA SER A 95 7.91 -28.43 -3.97
C SER A 95 7.10 -27.29 -3.37
N HIS A 96 6.11 -27.56 -2.50
CA HIS A 96 5.29 -26.51 -1.90
C HIS A 96 5.94 -25.89 -0.64
N ILE A 97 6.90 -26.59 -0.04
CA ILE A 97 7.51 -26.19 1.25
C ILE A 97 9.04 -26.09 1.19
N SER A 98 9.65 -26.34 0.04
CA SER A 98 11.11 -26.36 -0.08
C SER A 98 11.67 -25.15 -0.84
N LEU A 99 12.96 -24.86 -0.63
CA LEU A 99 13.72 -23.87 -1.39
C LEU A 99 15.20 -24.27 -1.46
N LEU A 100 15.82 -24.20 -2.64
CA LEU A 100 17.25 -24.47 -2.83
C LEU A 100 18.04 -23.16 -2.91
N LEU A 101 19.23 -23.14 -2.31
CA LEU A 101 20.01 -21.91 -2.09
C LEU A 101 21.38 -21.89 -2.77
N ASN A 102 21.86 -23.04 -3.27
CA ASN A 102 23.22 -23.24 -3.79
C ASN A 102 23.24 -24.09 -5.06
N ARG A 103 24.42 -24.31 -5.66
CA ARG A 103 24.56 -25.14 -6.86
C ARG A 103 24.56 -26.64 -6.51
N PRO A 104 24.21 -27.52 -7.47
CA PRO A 104 24.26 -28.98 -7.27
C PRO A 104 25.60 -29.49 -6.73
N ALA A 105 26.72 -28.95 -7.22
CA ALA A 105 28.06 -29.36 -6.80
C ALA A 105 28.33 -29.11 -5.31
N ASP A 106 27.84 -28.00 -4.76
CA ASP A 106 28.01 -27.66 -3.34
C ASP A 106 27.26 -28.67 -2.45
N LEU A 107 26.07 -29.08 -2.90
CA LEU A 107 25.24 -30.07 -2.20
C LEU A 107 25.87 -31.46 -2.23
N ILE A 108 26.35 -31.91 -3.40
CA ILE A 108 27.02 -33.21 -3.54
C ILE A 108 28.27 -33.27 -2.64
N GLN A 109 29.07 -32.19 -2.64
CA GLN A 109 30.27 -32.12 -1.79
C GLN A 109 29.93 -32.27 -0.31
N GLN A 110 28.84 -31.65 0.17
CA GLN A 110 28.38 -31.81 1.55
C GLN A 110 27.80 -33.21 1.80
N ALA A 111 27.05 -33.76 0.84
CA ALA A 111 26.48 -35.10 0.94
C ALA A 111 27.55 -36.18 1.10
N ASP A 112 28.62 -36.12 0.29
CA ASP A 112 29.72 -37.07 0.34
C ASP A 112 30.44 -37.07 1.69
N GLN A 113 30.50 -35.92 2.38
CA GLN A 113 31.11 -35.81 3.72
C GLN A 113 30.34 -36.62 4.77
N THR A 114 29.02 -36.82 4.59
CA THR A 114 28.22 -37.67 5.48
C THR A 114 28.50 -39.16 5.27
N GLY A 115 28.91 -39.53 4.04
CA GLY A 115 29.07 -40.90 3.58
C GLY A 115 27.79 -41.73 3.63
N ALA A 116 26.60 -41.11 3.72
CA ALA A 116 25.32 -41.78 3.82
C ALA A 116 24.87 -42.37 2.46
N ASP A 117 24.18 -43.51 2.50
CA ASP A 117 23.44 -44.04 1.35
C ASP A 117 22.07 -43.36 1.22
N PHE A 118 21.46 -43.04 2.37
CA PHE A 118 20.22 -42.30 2.51
C PHE A 118 20.38 -41.25 3.60
N LEU A 119 20.05 -40.00 3.27
CA LEU A 119 20.08 -38.87 4.19
C LEU A 119 18.69 -38.23 4.23
N PHE A 120 18.14 -38.08 5.43
CA PHE A 120 16.81 -37.51 5.66
C PHE A 120 16.89 -36.22 6.46
N ILE A 121 15.96 -35.30 6.20
CA ILE A 121 15.74 -34.14 7.06
C ILE A 121 15.30 -34.57 8.47
N GLU A 122 15.78 -33.86 9.49
CA GLU A 122 15.25 -33.94 10.86
C GLU A 122 13.95 -33.11 10.97
N LEU A 123 12.80 -33.78 11.06
CA LEU A 123 11.48 -33.14 11.17
C LEU A 123 10.99 -32.94 12.61
N ASP A 124 11.49 -33.74 13.56
CA ASP A 124 11.12 -33.68 14.96
C ASP A 124 12.37 -33.83 15.84
N THR A 125 12.83 -32.70 16.39
CA THR A 125 13.99 -32.64 17.29
C THR A 125 13.73 -33.27 18.66
N ASN A 126 12.46 -33.53 19.01
CA ASN A 126 12.05 -34.06 20.31
C ASN A 126 11.76 -35.57 20.28
N SER A 127 11.76 -36.21 19.10
CA SER A 127 11.59 -37.65 19.00
C SER A 127 12.93 -38.38 18.88
N ASP A 128 13.10 -39.46 19.63
CA ASP A 128 14.20 -40.43 19.45
C ASP A 128 14.02 -41.30 18.18
N LYS A 129 13.12 -40.93 17.26
CA LYS A 129 12.86 -41.70 16.05
C LYS A 129 14.05 -41.62 15.11
N THR A 130 14.36 -42.76 14.49
CA THR A 130 15.51 -42.93 13.58
C THR A 130 15.18 -42.62 12.13
N LEU A 131 13.90 -42.43 11.78
CA LEU A 131 13.41 -42.13 10.42
C LEU A 131 12.12 -41.27 10.48
N PRO A 132 11.85 -40.42 9.46
CA PRO A 132 10.56 -39.74 9.31
C PRO A 132 9.38 -40.73 9.26
N SER A 133 8.17 -40.25 9.58
CA SER A 133 6.95 -41.04 9.38
C SER A 133 6.76 -41.36 7.89
N GLY A 134 6.07 -42.46 7.56
CA GLY A 134 5.92 -42.92 6.17
C GLY A 134 5.47 -41.82 5.21
N ASP A 135 4.48 -41.02 5.58
CA ASP A 135 3.97 -39.93 4.74
C ASP A 135 4.95 -38.75 4.59
N GLU A 136 5.94 -38.62 5.47
CA GLU A 136 6.92 -37.52 5.52
C GLU A 136 8.32 -37.91 4.99
N ILE A 137 8.54 -39.18 4.66
CA ILE A 137 9.81 -39.69 4.09
C ILE A 137 10.28 -38.86 2.90
N PHE A 138 9.34 -38.40 2.06
CA PHE A 138 9.64 -37.66 0.84
C PHE A 138 9.57 -36.14 0.99
N SER A 139 9.39 -35.61 2.21
CA SER A 139 9.45 -34.18 2.47
C SER A 139 10.86 -33.63 2.19
N GLY A 140 11.90 -34.42 2.53
CA GLY A 140 13.30 -34.11 2.22
C GLY A 140 14.21 -35.32 2.37
N MET A 141 14.63 -35.90 1.25
CA MET A 141 15.52 -37.05 1.22
C MET A 141 16.56 -36.92 0.11
N LEU A 142 17.82 -37.20 0.42
CA LEU A 142 18.87 -37.44 -0.56
C LEU A 142 19.27 -38.92 -0.49
N ALA A 143 19.38 -39.58 -1.64
CA ALA A 143 19.80 -40.98 -1.70
C ALA A 143 20.75 -41.24 -2.86
N ARG A 144 21.56 -42.29 -2.75
CA ARG A 144 22.27 -42.86 -3.91
C ARG A 144 21.24 -43.54 -4.81
N THR A 145 21.16 -43.13 -6.08
CA THR A 145 20.13 -43.59 -7.02
C THR A 145 20.07 -45.12 -7.13
N LYS A 146 21.22 -45.79 -7.20
CA LYS A 146 21.29 -47.26 -7.26
C LYS A 146 20.72 -47.94 -6.00
N LYS A 147 20.95 -47.35 -4.82
CA LYS A 147 20.44 -47.87 -3.55
C LYS A 147 18.93 -47.66 -3.45
N LEU A 148 18.45 -46.48 -3.85
CA LEU A 148 17.03 -46.19 -3.90
C LEU A 148 16.29 -47.14 -4.86
N ASN A 149 16.80 -47.37 -6.07
CA ASN A 149 16.16 -48.27 -7.02
C ASN A 149 16.06 -49.70 -6.48
N ASN A 150 17.13 -50.22 -5.88
CA ASN A 150 17.10 -51.53 -5.23
C ASN A 150 16.07 -51.58 -4.09
N LEU A 151 15.98 -50.53 -3.28
CA LEU A 151 15.00 -50.44 -2.19
C LEU A 151 13.56 -50.42 -2.74
N ILE A 152 13.29 -49.60 -3.75
CA ILE A 152 11.97 -49.49 -4.37
C ILE A 152 11.55 -50.79 -5.09
N GLU A 153 12.51 -51.54 -5.66
CA GLU A 153 12.24 -52.86 -6.25
C GLU A 153 11.96 -53.94 -5.21
N THR A 154 12.51 -53.80 -3.99
CA THR A 154 12.42 -54.80 -2.92
C THR A 154 11.35 -54.50 -1.86
N LEU A 155 10.82 -53.26 -1.82
CA LEU A 155 9.66 -52.91 -1.00
C LEU A 155 8.45 -53.76 -1.45
N PRO A 156 7.97 -54.72 -0.62
CA PRO A 156 6.74 -55.43 -0.91
C PRO A 156 5.54 -54.51 -0.63
N ASP A 157 4.37 -54.84 -1.19
CA ASP A 157 3.10 -54.15 -0.87
C ASP A 157 2.70 -54.28 0.63
N GLU A 158 3.46 -55.04 1.44
CA GLU A 158 3.40 -55.08 2.91
C GLU A 158 4.82 -55.19 3.52
N PRO A 159 5.09 -54.60 4.70
CA PRO A 159 6.44 -54.50 5.26
C PRO A 159 6.92 -55.85 5.83
N SER A 160 8.13 -56.27 5.45
CA SER A 160 8.86 -57.33 6.15
C SER A 160 10.24 -56.83 6.57
N ASP A 161 10.59 -57.05 7.83
CA ASP A 161 11.89 -56.75 8.41
C ASP A 161 12.99 -57.55 7.71
N SER A 162 13.62 -56.95 6.69
CA SER A 162 14.89 -57.44 6.16
C SER A 162 15.98 -56.43 6.48
N GLN A 163 17.02 -56.91 7.18
CA GLN A 163 18.20 -56.15 7.56
C GLN A 163 18.99 -55.76 6.31
N ASN A 164 18.90 -54.50 5.86
CA ASN A 164 19.80 -53.96 4.85
C ASN A 164 21.02 -53.30 5.49
N SER A 165 22.18 -53.52 4.88
CA SER A 165 23.49 -52.96 5.25
C SER A 165 23.68 -51.50 4.82
N ASP A 166 22.60 -50.76 4.55
CA ASP A 166 22.65 -49.41 4.00
C ASP A 166 22.83 -48.37 5.11
N LYS A 167 23.69 -47.37 4.88
CA LYS A 167 23.97 -46.33 5.87
C LYS A 167 22.90 -45.23 5.79
N ILE A 168 21.90 -45.33 6.66
CA ILE A 168 20.84 -44.33 6.84
C ILE A 168 21.29 -43.28 7.86
N VAL A 169 21.14 -41.99 7.52
CA VAL A 169 21.50 -40.86 8.36
C VAL A 169 20.35 -39.85 8.42
N ILE A 170 20.11 -39.27 9.59
CA ILE A 170 19.28 -38.06 9.75
C ILE A 170 20.21 -36.85 9.87
N ASP A 171 19.93 -35.79 9.13
CA ASP A 171 20.72 -34.55 9.14
C ASP A 171 20.43 -33.67 10.36
N LYS A 172 20.86 -34.15 11.54
CA LYS A 172 20.66 -33.46 12.83
C LYS A 172 21.45 -32.18 12.97
N ASP A 173 22.53 -32.02 12.21
CA ASP A 173 23.38 -30.83 12.25
C ASP A 173 22.95 -29.77 11.21
N SER A 174 21.91 -30.07 10.42
CA SER A 174 21.43 -29.22 9.33
C SER A 174 22.57 -28.83 8.37
N VAL A 175 23.34 -29.83 7.96
CA VAL A 175 24.44 -29.67 6.99
C VAL A 175 23.86 -29.45 5.60
N LEU A 176 22.85 -30.24 5.21
CA LEU A 176 22.15 -30.18 3.93
C LEU A 176 20.76 -29.56 4.07
N PHE A 177 19.97 -30.05 5.03
CA PHE A 177 18.57 -29.73 5.21
C PHE A 177 18.37 -28.86 6.44
N GLN A 178 17.70 -27.72 6.24
CA GLN A 178 17.25 -26.86 7.33
C GLN A 178 15.73 -26.89 7.41
N LEU A 179 15.22 -27.43 8.52
CA LEU A 179 13.83 -27.25 8.90
C LEU A 179 13.59 -25.77 9.22
N VAL A 180 12.57 -25.18 8.62
CA VAL A 180 12.11 -23.82 8.92
C VAL A 180 10.79 -23.92 9.67
N ASP A 181 10.78 -23.41 10.89
CA ASP A 181 9.65 -23.33 11.82
C ASP A 181 9.48 -21.88 12.32
N ASP A 182 8.55 -21.63 13.24
CA ASP A 182 8.31 -20.26 13.74
C ASP A 182 9.48 -19.71 14.57
N ASP A 183 10.16 -20.59 15.31
CA ASP A 183 11.34 -20.28 16.14
C ASP A 183 12.62 -20.05 15.31
N SER A 184 12.58 -20.34 14.01
CA SER A 184 13.71 -20.22 13.11
C SER A 184 14.24 -18.79 13.01
N GLY A 185 13.41 -17.77 13.23
CA GLY A 185 13.85 -16.37 13.23
C GLY A 185 14.94 -16.04 14.27
N VAL A 186 14.99 -16.83 15.37
CA VAL A 186 15.98 -16.63 16.44
C VAL A 186 17.39 -17.02 16.00
N HIS A 187 17.52 -17.97 15.06
CA HIS A 187 18.80 -18.61 14.76
C HIS A 187 19.15 -18.74 13.27
N LEU A 188 18.21 -18.52 12.37
CA LEU A 188 18.48 -18.40 10.94
C LEU A 188 18.73 -16.93 10.62
N LYS A 189 19.91 -16.63 10.07
CA LYS A 189 20.29 -15.29 9.65
C LYS A 189 20.61 -15.26 8.18
N ILE A 190 20.01 -14.30 7.47
CA ILE A 190 20.31 -14.05 6.07
C ILE A 190 21.68 -13.39 5.98
N ARG A 191 22.52 -13.94 5.11
CA ARG A 191 23.84 -13.44 4.78
C ARG A 191 23.92 -13.28 3.26
N TYR A 192 24.90 -12.49 2.81
CA TYR A 192 25.05 -12.18 1.39
C TYR A 192 26.46 -12.50 0.94
N ASP A 193 26.55 -13.11 -0.24
CA ASP A 193 27.76 -13.34 -1.01
C ASP A 193 27.53 -12.70 -2.39
N GLY A 194 27.94 -11.44 -2.49
CA GLY A 194 27.61 -10.56 -3.61
C GLY A 194 26.11 -10.44 -3.84
N ASP A 195 25.66 -10.88 -5.01
CA ASP A 195 24.27 -10.86 -5.46
C ASP A 195 23.42 -12.06 -4.97
N ARG A 196 23.99 -12.95 -4.15
CA ARG A 196 23.32 -14.13 -3.61
C ARG A 196 23.08 -14.00 -2.11
N GLY A 197 21.81 -13.99 -1.71
CA GLY A 197 21.40 -14.27 -0.32
C GLY A 197 21.48 -15.76 0.02
N TYR A 198 22.01 -16.09 1.20
CA TYR A 198 22.04 -17.44 1.77
C TYR A 198 21.66 -17.42 3.26
N VAL A 199 21.32 -18.58 3.84
CA VAL A 199 20.98 -18.71 5.26
C VAL A 199 22.14 -19.31 6.03
N GLN A 200 22.49 -18.70 7.15
CA GLN A 200 23.36 -19.28 8.16
C GLN A 200 22.53 -19.70 9.37
N ASN A 201 22.64 -20.97 9.76
CA ASN A 201 22.16 -21.41 11.07
C ASN A 201 23.24 -21.10 12.11
N VAL A 202 23.03 -20.04 12.91
CA VAL A 202 24.04 -19.61 13.89
C VAL A 202 24.10 -20.48 15.14
N ARG A 203 23.11 -21.35 15.37
CA ARG A 203 23.12 -22.30 16.49
C ARG A 203 23.99 -23.51 16.17
N LYS A 204 23.91 -24.00 14.94
CA LYS A 204 24.65 -25.19 14.46
C LYS A 204 25.95 -24.84 13.73
N ASP A 205 26.18 -23.56 13.44
CA ASP A 205 27.30 -23.03 12.64
C ASP A 205 27.38 -23.67 11.25
N THR A 206 26.22 -23.81 10.61
CA THR A 206 26.08 -24.41 9.26
C THR A 206 25.48 -23.44 8.25
N VAL A 207 25.74 -23.70 6.98
CA VAL A 207 25.16 -22.99 5.82
C VAL A 207 24.40 -24.00 4.96
N PRO A 208 23.15 -24.33 5.35
CA PRO A 208 22.36 -25.36 4.68
C PRO A 208 21.95 -24.91 3.26
N PRO A 209 22.17 -25.75 2.23
CA PRO A 209 21.77 -25.48 0.86
C PRO A 209 20.27 -25.64 0.60
N ILE A 210 19.52 -26.31 1.49
CA ILE A 210 18.09 -26.57 1.31
C ILE A 210 17.32 -26.13 2.55
N LEU A 211 16.28 -25.33 2.34
CA LEU A 211 15.28 -25.03 3.37
C LEU A 211 14.01 -25.83 3.10
N ILE A 212 13.40 -26.36 4.16
CA ILE A 212 12.11 -27.07 4.11
C ILE A 212 11.27 -26.55 5.26
N ALA A 213 10.10 -25.98 4.97
CA ALA A 213 9.20 -25.49 6.00
C ALA A 213 8.45 -26.63 6.69
N SER A 214 8.31 -26.52 8.01
CA SER A 214 7.28 -27.25 8.75
C SER A 214 5.88 -26.71 8.38
N ALA A 215 4.83 -27.31 8.94
CA ALA A 215 3.46 -26.83 8.71
C ALA A 215 3.29 -25.36 9.12
N GLU A 216 3.84 -24.98 10.26
CA GLU A 216 3.73 -23.62 10.81
C GLU A 216 4.79 -22.67 10.22
N GLY A 217 5.98 -23.17 9.87
CA GLY A 217 7.09 -22.37 9.37
C GLY A 217 6.93 -21.78 7.96
N LYS A 218 5.77 -21.96 7.29
CA LYS A 218 5.52 -21.46 5.94
C LYS A 218 5.61 -19.94 5.85
N HIS A 219 5.05 -19.20 6.82
CA HIS A 219 5.18 -17.73 6.86
C HIS A 219 6.65 -17.30 6.95
N LYS A 220 7.44 -18.02 7.76
CA LYS A 220 8.87 -17.75 7.89
C LYS A 220 9.62 -18.03 6.59
N LEU A 221 9.34 -19.14 5.93
CA LEU A 221 9.95 -19.48 4.64
C LEU A 221 9.60 -18.43 3.58
N ASN A 222 8.35 -17.96 3.53
CA ASN A 222 7.92 -16.89 2.62
C ASN A 222 8.72 -15.60 2.87
N SER A 223 8.84 -15.18 4.13
CA SER A 223 9.64 -14.01 4.53
C SER A 223 11.12 -14.15 4.13
N LEU A 224 11.76 -15.29 4.44
CA LEU A 224 13.14 -15.57 4.04
C LEU A 224 13.30 -15.53 2.51
N SER A 225 12.33 -16.10 1.78
CA SER A 225 12.39 -16.20 0.33
C SER A 225 12.40 -14.86 -0.42
N ASN A 226 12.02 -13.75 0.23
CA ASN A 226 12.16 -12.41 -0.34
C ASN A 226 13.63 -12.03 -0.64
N TYR A 227 14.58 -12.67 0.03
CA TYR A 227 16.02 -12.39 -0.06
C TYR A 227 16.82 -13.52 -0.71
N LEU A 228 16.27 -14.72 -0.66
CA LEU A 228 16.98 -15.95 -1.06
C LEU A 228 16.78 -16.28 -2.54
N ALA A 229 17.55 -17.26 -3.02
CA ALA A 229 17.54 -17.67 -4.43
C ALA A 229 17.71 -16.47 -5.39
N ARG A 230 18.57 -15.50 -5.04
CA ARG A 230 18.78 -14.26 -5.79
C ARG A 230 17.47 -13.49 -6.02
N ALA A 231 16.66 -13.34 -4.97
CA ALA A 231 15.44 -12.53 -5.02
C ALA A 231 15.74 -11.06 -4.76
N TRP A 232 16.53 -10.78 -3.73
CA TRP A 232 16.98 -9.45 -3.37
C TRP A 232 18.35 -9.51 -2.69
N SER A 233 19.21 -8.51 -2.94
CA SER A 233 20.46 -8.33 -2.20
C SER A 233 20.79 -6.85 -2.01
N PRO A 234 21.61 -6.47 -1.01
CA PRO A 234 22.07 -5.10 -0.86
C PRO A 234 22.87 -4.59 -2.06
N GLU A 235 23.57 -5.48 -2.78
CA GLU A 235 24.40 -5.11 -3.94
C GLU A 235 23.58 -4.90 -5.21
N SER A 236 22.63 -5.79 -5.50
CA SER A 236 21.88 -5.79 -6.76
C SER A 236 20.45 -5.25 -6.64
N GLY A 237 19.97 -4.97 -5.43
CA GLY A 237 18.56 -4.67 -5.18
C GLY A 237 17.64 -5.85 -5.51
N CYS A 238 16.42 -5.55 -5.93
CA CYS A 238 15.43 -6.57 -6.25
C CYS A 238 15.67 -7.20 -7.63
N GLN A 239 16.11 -8.45 -7.65
CA GLN A 239 16.42 -9.21 -8.86
C GLN A 239 15.17 -9.89 -9.42
N ILE A 240 14.26 -10.39 -8.56
CA ILE A 240 12.97 -10.97 -9.02
C ILE A 240 12.07 -9.94 -9.69
N CYS A 241 12.33 -8.67 -9.42
CA CYS A 241 11.41 -7.60 -9.79
C CYS A 241 11.23 -7.46 -11.28
N ASP A 242 12.23 -7.82 -12.08
CA ASP A 242 12.28 -7.74 -13.55
C ASP A 242 11.98 -9.06 -14.26
N GLU A 243 11.83 -10.15 -13.49
CA GLU A 243 11.55 -11.47 -14.04
C GLU A 243 10.08 -11.60 -14.46
N GLU A 244 9.89 -12.21 -15.64
CA GLU A 244 8.60 -12.48 -16.27
C GLU A 244 7.65 -11.29 -16.41
N LYS A 245 8.15 -10.05 -16.39
CA LYS A 245 7.28 -8.88 -16.58
C LYS A 245 6.47 -8.97 -17.87
N LEU A 246 5.21 -8.55 -17.79
CA LEU A 246 4.44 -8.24 -18.98
C LEU A 246 4.95 -6.90 -19.53
N ASP A 247 5.57 -6.93 -20.71
CA ASP A 247 5.98 -5.71 -21.40
C ASP A 247 4.77 -5.02 -22.05
N ILE A 248 3.99 -4.34 -21.21
CA ILE A 248 2.77 -3.63 -21.61
C ILE A 248 3.06 -2.48 -22.59
N SER A 249 4.32 -2.02 -22.67
CA SER A 249 4.75 -1.00 -23.63
C SER A 249 4.79 -1.49 -25.08
N ARG A 250 4.83 -2.82 -25.28
CA ARG A 250 4.74 -3.46 -26.60
C ARG A 250 3.31 -3.71 -27.06
N LEU A 251 2.32 -3.56 -26.18
CA LEU A 251 0.91 -3.72 -26.50
C LEU A 251 0.32 -2.38 -26.95
N SER A 252 -0.59 -2.42 -27.92
CA SER A 252 -1.47 -1.28 -28.15
C SER A 252 -2.42 -1.13 -26.96
N LYS A 253 -2.91 0.09 -26.68
CA LYS A 253 -3.85 0.32 -25.57
C LYS A 253 -5.13 -0.50 -25.70
N ASP A 254 -5.56 -0.82 -26.92
CA ASP A 254 -6.74 -1.65 -27.17
C ASP A 254 -6.49 -3.15 -26.86
N ASP A 255 -5.22 -3.57 -26.81
CA ASP A 255 -4.81 -4.95 -26.49
C ASP A 255 -4.48 -5.15 -25.01
N TYR A 256 -4.61 -4.11 -24.17
CA TYR A 256 -4.35 -4.22 -22.73
C TYR A 256 -5.30 -5.24 -22.10
N PRO A 257 -4.91 -6.03 -21.09
CA PRO A 257 -5.82 -6.97 -20.44
C PRO A 257 -7.11 -6.30 -19.94
N ILE A 258 -8.26 -6.96 -20.03
CA ILE A 258 -9.47 -6.46 -19.36
C ILE A 258 -9.29 -6.64 -17.85
N VAL A 259 -9.49 -5.55 -17.12
CA VAL A 259 -9.39 -5.51 -15.65
C VAL A 259 -10.75 -5.14 -15.07
N GLN A 260 -11.26 -5.95 -14.15
CA GLN A 260 -12.35 -5.50 -13.29
C GLN A 260 -11.80 -4.60 -12.19
N MET A 261 -12.22 -3.34 -12.13
CA MET A 261 -11.89 -2.42 -11.04
C MET A 261 -13.03 -2.39 -10.04
N THR A 262 -12.82 -2.97 -8.86
CA THR A 262 -13.82 -3.08 -7.80
C THR A 262 -13.55 -2.06 -6.71
N VAL A 263 -14.37 -1.01 -6.66
CA VAL A 263 -14.32 0.05 -5.64
C VAL A 263 -15.25 -0.31 -4.49
N MET A 264 -14.69 -0.39 -3.28
CA MET A 264 -15.40 -0.79 -2.06
C MET A 264 -15.43 0.37 -1.05
N LEU A 265 -16.63 0.93 -0.83
CA LEU A 265 -16.90 1.87 0.26
C LEU A 265 -17.65 1.15 1.37
N THR A 266 -16.91 0.69 2.39
CA THR A 266 -17.44 -0.13 3.50
C THR A 266 -17.69 0.66 4.78
N GLN A 267 -17.13 1.88 4.88
CA GLN A 267 -17.25 2.78 6.02
C GLN A 267 -17.16 4.24 5.56
N PRO A 268 -17.58 5.22 6.38
CA PRO A 268 -17.45 6.63 6.04
C PRO A 268 -16.00 7.00 5.73
N THR A 269 -15.77 7.61 4.56
CA THR A 269 -14.41 7.92 4.09
C THR A 269 -14.26 9.41 3.74
N PRO A 270 -13.27 10.13 4.29
CA PRO A 270 -13.02 11.53 3.94
C PRO A 270 -12.43 11.66 2.53
N PHE A 271 -12.64 12.82 1.89
CA PHE A 271 -12.11 13.15 0.56
C PHE A 271 -12.50 12.16 -0.54
N LEU A 272 -13.72 11.61 -0.47
CA LEU A 272 -14.21 10.63 -1.44
C LEU A 272 -14.32 11.19 -2.87
N GLU A 273 -14.64 12.47 -3.02
CA GLU A 273 -14.62 13.14 -4.34
C GLU A 273 -13.22 13.15 -4.94
N VAL A 274 -12.20 13.50 -4.13
CA VAL A 274 -10.79 13.50 -4.54
C VAL A 274 -10.32 12.09 -4.90
N PHE A 275 -10.79 11.07 -4.17
CA PHE A 275 -10.55 9.67 -4.50
C PHE A 275 -11.04 9.35 -5.93
N PHE A 276 -12.28 9.72 -6.26
CA PHE A 276 -12.85 9.46 -7.58
C PHE A 276 -12.22 10.30 -8.69
N GLU A 277 -11.83 11.55 -8.42
CA GLU A 277 -11.04 12.35 -9.36
C GLU A 277 -9.72 11.67 -9.70
N ARG A 278 -9.00 11.16 -8.69
CA ARG A 278 -7.75 10.41 -8.86
C ARG A 278 -7.98 9.11 -9.62
N LEU A 279 -9.04 8.37 -9.33
CA LEU A 279 -9.44 7.15 -10.04
C LEU A 279 -9.71 7.42 -11.53
N GLY A 280 -10.43 8.51 -11.83
CA GLY A 280 -10.75 8.93 -13.20
C GLY A 280 -9.53 9.39 -14.00
N ASN A 281 -8.45 9.80 -13.32
CA ASN A 281 -7.18 10.23 -13.89
C ASN A 281 -6.17 9.11 -14.12
N LEU A 282 -6.46 7.87 -13.72
CA LEU A 282 -5.61 6.73 -14.04
C LEU A 282 -5.44 6.60 -15.56
N THR A 283 -4.22 6.28 -16.01
CA THR A 283 -3.89 6.27 -17.45
C THR A 283 -4.28 4.99 -18.17
N TYR A 284 -4.67 3.95 -17.41
CA TYR A 284 -5.15 2.68 -17.95
C TYR A 284 -6.40 2.93 -18.77
N PRO A 285 -6.52 2.38 -19.99
CA PRO A 285 -7.65 2.69 -20.87
C PRO A 285 -8.98 2.30 -20.21
N LYS A 286 -9.88 3.27 -20.01
CA LYS A 286 -11.18 3.02 -19.36
C LYS A 286 -12.03 2.00 -20.14
N ASN A 287 -11.92 1.98 -21.47
CA ASN A 287 -12.54 0.97 -22.34
C ASN A 287 -11.96 -0.44 -22.17
N ARG A 288 -10.97 -0.62 -21.28
CA ARG A 288 -10.41 -1.91 -20.84
C ARG A 288 -10.65 -2.17 -19.34
N ILE A 289 -11.51 -1.38 -18.70
CA ILE A 289 -11.87 -1.51 -17.29
C ILE A 289 -13.37 -1.79 -17.14
N ASP A 290 -13.71 -2.87 -16.44
CA ASP A 290 -15.06 -3.13 -15.92
C ASP A 290 -15.17 -2.52 -14.51
N LEU A 291 -15.84 -1.38 -14.38
CA LEU A 291 -16.00 -0.70 -13.11
C LEU A 291 -17.12 -1.37 -12.29
N VAL A 292 -16.78 -1.84 -11.09
CA VAL A 292 -17.72 -2.42 -10.13
C VAL A 292 -17.69 -1.59 -8.86
N THR A 293 -18.83 -1.12 -8.38
CA THR A 293 -18.91 -0.30 -7.17
C THR A 293 -19.76 -0.96 -6.10
N TYR A 294 -19.33 -0.87 -4.85
CA TYR A 294 -20.11 -1.21 -3.66
C TYR A 294 -20.09 -0.06 -2.66
N CYS A 295 -21.25 0.25 -2.07
CA CYS A 295 -21.43 1.35 -1.14
C CYS A 295 -22.28 0.95 0.06
N ALA A 296 -21.65 0.75 1.21
CA ALA A 296 -22.33 0.54 2.49
C ALA A 296 -22.80 1.86 3.15
N VAL A 297 -22.37 3.01 2.63
CA VAL A 297 -22.55 4.31 3.27
C VAL A 297 -23.52 5.19 2.49
N GLU A 298 -24.81 5.10 2.82
CA GLU A 298 -25.88 5.76 2.07
C GLU A 298 -25.65 7.27 1.88
N LYS A 299 -25.15 7.97 2.90
CA LYS A 299 -24.86 9.42 2.84
C LYS A 299 -23.79 9.79 1.80
N GLN A 300 -22.93 8.86 1.40
CA GLN A 300 -21.88 9.08 0.40
C GLN A 300 -22.18 8.44 -0.96
N LYS A 301 -23.30 7.71 -1.07
CA LYS A 301 -23.76 7.11 -2.32
C LYS A 301 -23.93 8.13 -3.47
N PRO A 302 -24.44 9.36 -3.24
CA PRO A 302 -24.55 10.36 -4.31
C PRO A 302 -23.22 10.68 -5.01
N ILE A 303 -22.10 10.72 -4.27
CA ILE A 303 -20.76 11.00 -4.84
C ILE A 303 -20.36 9.89 -5.83
N ILE A 304 -20.62 8.63 -5.47
CA ILE A 304 -20.35 7.49 -6.34
C ILE A 304 -21.25 7.53 -7.57
N SER A 305 -22.54 7.79 -7.38
CA SER A 305 -23.52 7.87 -8.47
C SER A 305 -23.18 8.96 -9.47
N GLU A 306 -22.72 10.13 -9.01
CA GLU A 306 -22.27 11.23 -9.87
C GLU A 306 -21.04 10.84 -10.68
N TYR A 307 -20.03 10.21 -10.05
CA TYR A 307 -18.85 9.72 -10.75
C TYR A 307 -19.21 8.69 -11.84
N VAL A 308 -20.01 7.68 -11.49
CA VAL A 308 -20.44 6.65 -12.44
C VAL A 308 -21.22 7.29 -13.59
N ALA A 309 -22.18 8.18 -13.31
CA ALA A 309 -22.95 8.87 -14.35
C ALA A 309 -22.06 9.69 -15.30
N LYS A 310 -20.97 10.28 -14.78
CA LYS A 310 -20.02 11.07 -15.56
C LYS A 310 -19.16 10.21 -16.51
N TYR A 311 -18.71 9.04 -16.05
CA TYR A 311 -17.71 8.23 -16.78
C TYR A 311 -18.22 6.92 -17.37
N VAL A 312 -19.49 6.54 -17.15
CA VAL A 312 -20.07 5.25 -17.59
C VAL A 312 -19.83 4.95 -19.07
N SER A 313 -19.85 5.96 -19.94
CA SER A 313 -19.65 5.80 -21.39
C SER A 313 -18.19 5.58 -21.79
N GLU A 314 -17.22 5.87 -20.90
CA GLU A 314 -15.79 5.65 -21.15
C GLU A 314 -15.34 4.25 -20.70
N TYR A 315 -16.05 3.63 -19.75
CA TYR A 315 -15.73 2.32 -19.21
C TYR A 315 -16.16 1.17 -20.13
N HIS A 316 -15.46 0.03 -20.07
CA HIS A 316 -15.84 -1.18 -20.81
C HIS A 316 -17.24 -1.67 -20.38
N SER A 317 -17.45 -1.72 -19.07
CA SER A 317 -18.78 -1.89 -18.46
C SER A 317 -18.82 -1.28 -17.06
N THR A 318 -20.03 -1.08 -16.53
CA THR A 318 -20.24 -0.63 -15.16
C THR A 318 -21.27 -1.50 -14.44
N LYS A 319 -21.02 -1.90 -13.20
CA LYS A 319 -21.97 -2.62 -12.34
C LYS A 319 -21.94 -2.06 -10.92
N GLU A 320 -23.07 -2.12 -10.25
CA GLU A 320 -23.19 -1.83 -8.83
C GLU A 320 -23.58 -3.11 -8.09
N VAL A 321 -22.83 -3.47 -7.06
CA VAL A 321 -23.16 -4.59 -6.18
C VAL A 321 -24.39 -4.21 -5.38
N GLN A 322 -25.41 -5.08 -5.38
CA GLN A 322 -26.65 -4.77 -4.68
C GLN A 322 -26.42 -4.81 -3.16
N THR A 323 -26.94 -3.79 -2.47
CA THR A 323 -26.86 -3.69 -1.01
C THR A 323 -28.04 -4.43 -0.38
N ASP A 324 -27.77 -5.51 0.35
CA ASP A 324 -28.72 -6.15 1.27
C ASP A 324 -28.42 -5.68 2.70
N PRO A 325 -29.43 -5.43 3.56
CA PRO A 325 -29.21 -5.10 4.99
C PRO A 325 -28.36 -6.11 5.76
N ASN A 326 -28.29 -7.37 5.29
CA ASN A 326 -27.48 -8.42 5.89
C ASN A 326 -26.10 -8.59 5.21
N TYR A 327 -25.78 -7.80 4.17
CA TYR A 327 -24.50 -7.90 3.47
C TYR A 327 -23.39 -7.19 4.23
N GLY A 328 -22.41 -7.97 4.67
CA GLY A 328 -21.14 -7.44 5.13
C GLY A 328 -20.17 -7.14 3.97
N PRO A 329 -19.00 -6.57 4.28
CA PRO A 329 -17.89 -6.45 3.33
C PRO A 329 -17.52 -7.78 2.66
N TYR A 330 -17.64 -8.90 3.39
CA TYR A 330 -17.41 -10.25 2.87
C TYR A 330 -18.36 -10.63 1.73
N ASP A 331 -19.67 -10.47 1.90
CA ASP A 331 -20.66 -10.81 0.88
C ASP A 331 -20.48 -9.95 -0.37
N ALA A 332 -20.26 -8.65 -0.17
CA ALA A 332 -20.02 -7.70 -1.24
C ALA A 332 -18.76 -8.04 -2.03
N PHE A 333 -17.67 -8.43 -1.35
CA PHE A 333 -16.45 -8.89 -2.00
C PHE A 333 -16.72 -10.14 -2.85
N ARG A 334 -17.37 -11.17 -2.29
CA ARG A 334 -17.67 -12.41 -3.01
C ARG A 334 -18.55 -12.18 -4.23
N GLU A 335 -19.58 -11.34 -4.12
CA GLU A 335 -20.41 -11.00 -5.26
C GLU A 335 -19.61 -10.25 -6.33
N ALA A 336 -18.86 -9.21 -5.95
CA ALA A 336 -18.06 -8.40 -6.86
C ALA A 336 -17.02 -9.25 -7.61
N MET A 337 -16.26 -10.08 -6.90
CA MET A 337 -15.26 -10.97 -7.51
C MET A 337 -15.92 -11.96 -8.48
N SER A 338 -17.19 -12.35 -8.24
CA SER A 338 -17.90 -13.29 -9.09
C SER A 338 -18.14 -12.80 -10.51
N TYR A 339 -18.14 -11.49 -10.74
CA TYR A 339 -18.31 -10.93 -12.07
C TYR A 339 -17.10 -11.23 -12.96
N CYS A 340 -15.88 -11.09 -12.45
CA CYS A 340 -14.66 -11.37 -13.21
C CYS A 340 -14.46 -12.88 -13.46
N TRP A 341 -14.68 -13.75 -12.46
CA TRP A 341 -14.46 -15.18 -12.72
C TRP A 341 -15.47 -15.75 -13.73
N LYS A 342 -16.71 -15.20 -13.79
CA LYS A 342 -17.76 -15.63 -14.73
C LYS A 342 -17.49 -15.12 -16.14
N ASP A 343 -16.72 -14.04 -16.24
CA ASP A 343 -16.34 -13.41 -17.49
C ASP A 343 -15.05 -14.03 -18.05
N THR A 344 -15.10 -14.55 -19.27
CA THR A 344 -13.93 -15.14 -19.95
C THR A 344 -12.90 -14.10 -20.42
N GLU A 345 -13.32 -12.84 -20.62
CA GLU A 345 -12.46 -11.75 -21.06
C GLU A 345 -11.67 -11.13 -19.91
N CYS A 346 -12.25 -11.08 -18.71
CA CYS A 346 -11.59 -10.57 -17.51
C CYS A 346 -10.31 -11.35 -17.18
N LYS A 347 -9.20 -10.63 -16.98
CA LYS A 347 -7.88 -11.22 -16.65
C LYS A 347 -7.41 -10.89 -15.25
N TYR A 348 -7.82 -9.74 -14.72
CA TYR A 348 -7.43 -9.28 -13.39
C TYR A 348 -8.61 -8.63 -12.68
N VAL A 349 -8.59 -8.68 -11.35
CA VAL A 349 -9.43 -7.86 -10.48
C VAL A 349 -8.56 -6.90 -9.71
N PHE A 350 -8.78 -5.60 -9.88
CA PHE A 350 -8.19 -4.56 -9.06
C PHE A 350 -9.19 -4.16 -7.98
N TYR A 351 -9.04 -4.73 -6.79
CA TYR A 351 -9.78 -4.38 -5.58
C TYR A 351 -9.23 -3.07 -5.02
N VAL A 352 -10.09 -2.10 -4.72
CA VAL A 352 -9.72 -0.76 -4.25
C VAL A 352 -10.66 -0.31 -3.13
N GLU A 353 -10.12 -0.15 -1.93
CA GLU A 353 -10.80 0.52 -0.82
C GLU A 353 -10.73 2.03 -1.00
N THR A 354 -11.81 2.72 -0.67
CA THR A 354 -11.91 4.19 -0.81
C THR A 354 -10.94 4.99 0.06
N THR A 355 -10.30 4.34 1.03
CA THR A 355 -9.22 4.94 1.84
C THR A 355 -7.92 5.15 1.06
N THR A 356 -7.80 4.57 -0.15
CA THR A 356 -6.58 4.64 -0.98
C THR A 356 -6.56 5.84 -1.92
N GLN A 357 -5.61 6.75 -1.71
CA GLN A 357 -5.44 7.93 -2.55
C GLN A 357 -4.36 7.69 -3.62
N LEU A 358 -4.78 7.18 -4.78
CA LEU A 358 -3.90 6.87 -5.92
C LEU A 358 -3.41 8.13 -6.64
N THR A 359 -2.31 8.73 -6.17
CA THR A 359 -1.74 9.94 -6.78
C THR A 359 -0.88 9.64 -8.02
N LYS A 360 -0.39 8.41 -8.16
CA LYS A 360 0.37 7.96 -9.34
C LYS A 360 -0.57 7.41 -10.41
N VAL A 361 -0.69 8.13 -11.52
CA VAL A 361 -1.68 7.85 -12.57
C VAL A 361 -1.46 6.54 -13.34
N ASP A 362 -0.23 6.05 -13.43
CA ASP A 362 0.18 4.79 -14.09
C ASP A 362 0.21 3.59 -13.13
N THR A 363 -0.46 3.67 -11.97
CA THR A 363 -0.44 2.61 -10.96
C THR A 363 -0.96 1.28 -11.50
N LEU A 364 -2.10 1.27 -12.19
CA LEU A 364 -2.71 0.02 -12.66
C LEU A 364 -1.85 -0.65 -13.75
N GLU A 365 -1.30 0.11 -14.69
CA GLU A 365 -0.34 -0.39 -15.68
C GLU A 365 0.89 -1.01 -15.02
N HIS A 366 1.44 -0.34 -13.99
CA HIS A 366 2.61 -0.83 -13.27
C HIS A 366 2.32 -2.17 -12.56
N LEU A 367 1.16 -2.30 -11.90
CA LEU A 367 0.77 -3.54 -11.23
C LEU A 367 0.49 -4.67 -12.22
N VAL A 368 -0.20 -4.39 -13.33
CA VAL A 368 -0.45 -5.38 -14.40
C VAL A 368 0.87 -5.82 -15.05
N ALA A 369 1.80 -4.89 -15.29
CA ALA A 369 3.11 -5.19 -15.84
C ALA A 369 3.97 -6.07 -14.91
N ALA A 370 3.75 -5.99 -13.59
CA ALA A 370 4.45 -6.82 -12.61
C ALA A 370 4.11 -8.32 -12.73
N LYS A 371 2.98 -8.67 -13.36
CA LYS A 371 2.56 -10.06 -13.63
C LYS A 371 2.72 -10.96 -12.39
N ARG A 372 2.07 -10.57 -11.30
CA ARG A 372 1.97 -11.36 -10.06
C ARG A 372 0.52 -11.78 -9.84
N ASN A 373 0.33 -12.91 -9.17
CA ASN A 373 -1.01 -13.46 -8.91
C ASN A 373 -1.80 -12.60 -7.91
N ALA A 374 -1.15 -12.01 -6.91
CA ALA A 374 -1.74 -10.98 -6.06
C ALA A 374 -0.67 -9.93 -5.71
N ILE A 375 -0.92 -8.65 -6.02
CA ILE A 375 0.04 -7.57 -5.76
C ILE A 375 -0.65 -6.27 -5.35
N ALA A 376 -0.19 -5.67 -4.26
CA ALA A 376 -0.68 -4.40 -3.73
C ALA A 376 0.40 -3.31 -3.86
N PRO A 377 0.04 -2.07 -4.22
CA PRO A 377 0.94 -0.93 -4.09
C PRO A 377 1.15 -0.61 -2.59
N MET A 378 2.41 -0.44 -2.20
CA MET A 378 2.73 0.04 -0.85
C MET A 378 2.27 1.49 -0.70
N MET A 379 1.43 1.73 0.30
CA MET A 379 0.97 3.05 0.71
C MET A 379 1.11 3.19 2.22
N THR A 380 1.27 4.42 2.68
CA THR A 380 1.35 4.78 4.10
C THR A 380 0.34 5.87 4.42
N ARG A 381 -0.08 5.95 5.68
CA ARG A 381 -0.72 7.17 6.19
C ARG A 381 0.34 8.27 6.28
N PRO A 382 0.13 9.48 5.71
CA PRO A 382 1.14 10.53 5.69
C PRO A 382 1.70 10.84 7.10
N GLY A 383 3.02 10.84 7.23
CA GLY A 383 3.70 11.12 8.51
C GLY A 383 3.57 10.02 9.58
N LYS A 384 3.08 8.83 9.23
CA LYS A 384 2.97 7.65 10.09
C LYS A 384 3.63 6.44 9.43
N PHE A 385 3.84 5.39 10.21
CA PHE A 385 4.33 4.11 9.69
C PHE A 385 3.21 3.14 9.32
N TRP A 386 1.96 3.45 9.69
CA TRP A 386 0.81 2.63 9.33
C TRP A 386 0.70 2.53 7.80
N SER A 387 0.65 1.30 7.28
CA SER A 387 0.81 1.02 5.85
C SER A 387 -0.19 -0.01 5.32
N SER A 388 -0.23 -0.16 4.00
CA SER A 388 -1.11 -1.10 3.29
C SER A 388 -0.69 -2.56 3.39
N PHE A 389 0.19 -2.95 4.32
CA PHE A 389 0.62 -4.34 4.49
C PHE A 389 1.10 -4.63 5.92
N TRP A 390 1.07 -5.91 6.29
CA TRP A 390 1.74 -6.43 7.49
C TRP A 390 2.93 -7.29 7.07
N GLY A 391 4.11 -7.05 7.65
CA GLY A 391 5.30 -7.85 7.35
C GLY A 391 5.37 -9.19 8.10
N ALA A 392 4.62 -9.33 9.20
CA ALA A 392 4.54 -10.54 10.00
C ALA A 392 3.15 -10.67 10.65
N VAL A 393 2.84 -11.89 11.10
CA VAL A 393 1.68 -12.21 11.93
C VAL A 393 2.11 -13.03 13.14
N THR A 394 1.33 -13.01 14.21
CA THR A 394 1.46 -13.95 15.33
C THR A 394 0.86 -15.31 14.95
N ASP A 395 1.09 -16.32 15.77
CA ASP A 395 0.54 -17.67 15.57
C ASP A 395 -1.01 -17.67 15.58
N GLU A 396 -1.62 -16.72 16.28
CA GLU A 396 -3.07 -16.49 16.27
C GLU A 396 -3.56 -15.65 15.08
N GLY A 397 -2.68 -15.29 14.15
CA GLY A 397 -3.01 -14.50 12.97
C GLY A 397 -3.13 -12.99 13.21
N ALA A 398 -2.74 -12.50 14.40
CA ALA A 398 -2.77 -11.07 14.72
C ALA A 398 -1.56 -10.33 14.12
N TYR A 399 -1.62 -9.00 14.09
CA TYR A 399 -0.51 -8.17 13.60
C TYR A 399 0.78 -8.41 14.40
N ALA A 400 1.87 -8.67 13.68
CA ALA A 400 3.23 -8.60 14.21
C ALA A 400 4.12 -7.74 13.29
N ARG A 401 5.17 -7.16 13.87
CA ARG A 401 6.16 -6.39 13.11
C ARG A 401 7.29 -7.30 12.65
N SER A 402 7.57 -7.32 11.34
CA SER A 402 8.77 -7.97 10.81
C SER A 402 10.03 -7.12 11.02
N ASP A 403 11.19 -7.77 11.04
CA ASP A 403 12.49 -7.11 11.24
C ASP A 403 12.80 -6.06 10.14
N ASP A 404 12.31 -6.30 8.93
CA ASP A 404 12.50 -5.49 7.72
C ASP A 404 11.39 -4.46 7.47
N TYR A 405 10.36 -4.38 8.33
CA TYR A 405 9.17 -3.55 8.10
C TYR A 405 9.51 -2.08 7.81
N PHE A 406 10.37 -1.47 8.63
CA PHE A 406 10.77 -0.07 8.43
C PHE A 406 11.64 0.11 7.21
N ASP A 407 12.49 -0.86 6.88
CA ASP A 407 13.31 -0.80 5.67
C ASP A 407 12.44 -0.78 4.41
N ILE A 408 11.33 -1.52 4.42
CA ILE A 408 10.36 -1.55 3.32
C ILE A 408 9.52 -0.26 3.31
N VAL A 409 8.93 0.14 4.45
CA VAL A 409 8.05 1.32 4.56
C VAL A 409 8.77 2.62 4.22
N GLU A 410 10.01 2.77 4.67
CA GLU A 410 10.84 3.95 4.40
C GLU A 410 11.59 3.84 3.06
N ARG A 411 11.37 2.75 2.31
CA ARG A 411 12.02 2.46 1.03
C ARG A 411 13.55 2.45 1.10
N ARG A 412 14.13 2.13 2.26
CA ARG A 412 15.55 1.79 2.38
C ARG A 412 15.88 0.53 1.58
N GLN A 413 14.91 -0.38 1.51
CA GLN A 413 14.93 -1.53 0.62
C GLN A 413 13.73 -1.46 -0.31
N THR A 414 13.97 -1.38 -1.62
CA THR A 414 12.92 -1.33 -2.65
C THR A 414 12.83 -2.65 -3.42
N GLY A 415 11.62 -3.14 -3.64
CA GLY A 415 11.37 -4.42 -4.31
C GLY A 415 9.89 -4.79 -4.37
N ILE A 416 9.66 -6.08 -4.61
CA ILE A 416 8.36 -6.74 -4.46
C ILE A 416 8.53 -7.75 -3.32
N TRP A 417 7.68 -7.68 -2.30
CA TRP A 417 7.84 -8.43 -1.06
C TRP A 417 6.64 -9.34 -0.84
N ASN A 418 6.87 -10.64 -0.71
CA ASN A 418 5.83 -11.60 -0.27
C ASN A 418 5.61 -11.41 1.22
N VAL A 419 4.40 -11.02 1.59
CA VAL A 419 4.01 -10.63 2.95
C VAL A 419 2.73 -11.35 3.36
N PRO A 420 2.49 -11.58 4.66
CA PRO A 420 1.32 -12.33 5.11
C PRO A 420 -0.02 -11.63 4.83
N LEU A 421 -0.04 -10.29 4.77
CA LEU A 421 -1.26 -9.52 4.53
C LEU A 421 -0.96 -8.24 3.75
N VAL A 422 -1.83 -7.93 2.78
CA VAL A 422 -1.90 -6.65 2.07
C VAL A 422 -3.31 -6.09 2.13
N GLY A 423 -3.46 -4.77 1.99
CA GLY A 423 -4.74 -4.06 2.11
C GLY A 423 -4.77 -2.76 1.31
N GLY A 424 -5.86 -2.00 1.43
CA GLY A 424 -6.07 -0.77 0.68
C GLY A 424 -6.41 -1.02 -0.79
N SER A 425 -5.47 -1.51 -1.58
CA SER A 425 -5.75 -1.89 -2.97
C SER A 425 -4.91 -3.08 -3.39
N ILE A 426 -5.48 -4.01 -4.14
CA ILE A 426 -4.85 -5.28 -4.50
C ILE A 426 -5.25 -5.64 -5.93
N LEU A 427 -4.26 -5.88 -6.79
CA LEU A 427 -4.46 -6.47 -8.10
C LEU A 427 -4.32 -7.99 -7.98
N PHE A 428 -5.40 -8.71 -8.22
CA PHE A 428 -5.42 -10.16 -8.33
C PHE A 428 -5.47 -10.59 -9.79
N SER A 429 -4.76 -11.65 -10.14
CA SER A 429 -5.03 -12.41 -11.35
C SER A 429 -6.38 -13.14 -11.23
N LYS A 430 -7.03 -13.43 -12.35
CA LYS A 430 -8.25 -14.25 -12.36
C LYS A 430 -8.02 -15.60 -11.65
N TRP A 431 -6.87 -16.22 -11.89
CA TRP A 431 -6.50 -17.48 -11.23
C TRP A 431 -6.47 -17.33 -9.71
N ALA A 432 -5.86 -16.27 -9.17
CA ALA A 432 -5.76 -16.07 -7.72
C ALA A 432 -7.13 -15.94 -7.05
N ILE A 433 -8.04 -15.18 -7.68
CA ILE A 433 -9.43 -15.06 -7.21
C ILE A 433 -10.16 -16.40 -7.25
N GLU A 434 -9.95 -17.20 -8.30
CA GLU A 434 -10.53 -18.55 -8.40
C GLU A 434 -10.01 -19.48 -7.30
N GLN A 435 -8.72 -19.38 -6.93
CA GLN A 435 -8.15 -20.20 -5.87
C GLN A 435 -8.75 -19.90 -4.49
N ILE A 436 -8.87 -18.61 -4.13
CA ILE A 436 -9.32 -18.21 -2.80
C ILE A 436 -10.83 -18.28 -2.62
N ARG A 437 -11.61 -18.32 -3.71
CA ARG A 437 -13.09 -18.26 -3.70
C ARG A 437 -13.75 -19.11 -2.62
N ASP A 438 -13.40 -20.40 -2.61
CA ASP A 438 -14.08 -21.41 -1.81
C ASP A 438 -13.41 -21.57 -0.43
N GLU A 439 -12.35 -20.80 -0.16
CA GLU A 439 -11.53 -20.85 1.06
C GLU A 439 -11.78 -19.66 2.00
N ILE A 440 -12.28 -18.52 1.49
CA ILE A 440 -12.56 -17.35 2.32
C ILE A 440 -13.74 -17.68 3.26
N GLU A 441 -13.53 -17.48 4.55
CA GLU A 441 -14.53 -17.57 5.61
C GLU A 441 -14.71 -16.18 6.25
N ASP A 442 -15.93 -15.85 6.68
CA ASP A 442 -16.21 -14.54 7.27
C ASP A 442 -15.81 -14.49 8.75
N SER A 443 -14.69 -13.83 9.06
CA SER A 443 -14.28 -13.52 10.44
C SER A 443 -14.79 -12.17 10.94
N GLY A 444 -15.43 -11.38 10.06
CA GLY A 444 -15.72 -9.97 10.28
C GLY A 444 -14.57 -9.03 9.89
N PHE A 445 -13.42 -9.54 9.46
CA PHE A 445 -12.31 -8.74 8.94
C PHE A 445 -11.84 -9.23 7.56
N LEU A 446 -12.46 -8.67 6.51
CA LEU A 446 -12.26 -9.10 5.11
C LEU A 446 -10.79 -9.25 4.67
N LEU A 447 -9.91 -8.32 5.04
CA LEU A 447 -8.50 -8.40 4.62
C LEU A 447 -7.78 -9.59 5.27
N PHE A 448 -8.13 -9.92 6.52
CA PHE A 448 -7.65 -11.14 7.16
C PHE A 448 -8.23 -12.38 6.47
N ASP A 449 -9.51 -12.37 6.13
CA ASP A 449 -10.18 -13.50 5.45
C ASP A 449 -9.53 -13.80 4.08
N ILE A 450 -9.26 -12.76 3.29
CA ILE A 450 -8.53 -12.86 2.02
C ILE A 450 -7.11 -13.39 2.24
N SER A 451 -6.42 -12.88 3.26
CA SER A 451 -5.02 -13.26 3.54
C SER A 451 -4.90 -14.70 4.01
N ASN A 452 -5.81 -15.14 4.87
CA ASN A 452 -5.88 -16.50 5.37
C ASN A 452 -6.19 -17.49 4.23
N ALA A 453 -7.17 -17.17 3.39
CA ALA A 453 -7.50 -17.95 2.21
C ALA A 453 -6.33 -18.04 1.22
N ALA A 454 -5.64 -16.92 0.97
CA ALA A 454 -4.46 -16.89 0.11
C ALA A 454 -3.33 -17.76 0.68
N PHE A 455 -3.07 -17.68 1.99
CA PHE A 455 -2.08 -18.50 2.67
C PHE A 455 -2.40 -20.00 2.56
N HIS A 456 -3.62 -20.42 2.90
CA HIS A 456 -4.06 -21.81 2.76
C HIS A 456 -3.97 -22.33 1.33
N ARG A 457 -4.19 -21.44 0.35
CA ARG A 457 -4.13 -21.77 -1.08
C ARG A 457 -2.73 -21.64 -1.70
N ASN A 458 -1.70 -21.26 -0.93
CA ASN A 458 -0.37 -20.92 -1.44
C ASN A 458 -0.40 -19.86 -2.57
N VAL A 459 -1.32 -18.90 -2.46
CA VAL A 459 -1.34 -17.68 -3.28
C VAL A 459 -0.53 -16.63 -2.53
N PHE A 460 0.55 -16.15 -3.12
CA PHE A 460 1.44 -15.18 -2.49
C PHE A 460 0.89 -13.77 -2.62
N LEU A 461 0.79 -13.09 -1.48
CA LEU A 461 0.40 -11.68 -1.43
C LEU A 461 1.66 -10.82 -1.48
N TYR A 462 1.83 -10.11 -2.59
CA TYR A 462 2.97 -9.23 -2.78
C TYR A 462 2.65 -7.78 -2.45
N VAL A 463 3.57 -7.06 -1.80
CA VAL A 463 3.55 -5.60 -1.71
C VAL A 463 4.68 -5.00 -2.55
N ASP A 464 4.36 -4.01 -3.39
CA ASP A 464 5.31 -3.32 -4.27
C ASP A 464 5.66 -1.94 -3.69
N ASN A 465 6.93 -1.71 -3.37
CA ASN A 465 7.44 -0.42 -2.93
C ASN A 465 8.50 0.17 -3.88
N ARG A 466 8.42 -0.14 -5.18
CA ARG A 466 9.33 0.42 -6.20
C ARG A 466 8.93 1.81 -6.68
N LYS A 467 7.69 2.23 -6.42
CA LYS A 467 7.14 3.54 -6.79
C LYS A 467 6.33 4.14 -5.65
N GLU A 468 6.28 5.47 -5.58
CA GLU A 468 5.31 6.21 -4.77
C GLU A 468 3.96 6.17 -5.48
N PHE A 469 3.06 5.29 -5.03
CA PHE A 469 1.77 5.08 -5.68
C PHE A 469 0.68 6.03 -5.18
N GLY A 470 0.81 6.49 -3.94
CA GLY A 470 -0.25 7.16 -3.22
C GLY A 470 -0.05 7.11 -1.72
N HIS A 471 -1.14 7.38 -1.00
CA HIS A 471 -1.19 7.36 0.46
C HIS A 471 -2.55 6.88 0.94
N LEU A 472 -2.67 6.63 2.25
CA LEU A 472 -3.92 6.24 2.90
C LEU A 472 -4.51 7.42 3.66
N VAL A 473 -5.82 7.67 3.52
CA VAL A 473 -6.55 8.55 4.44
C VAL A 473 -6.91 7.80 5.72
N ASN A 474 -7.08 8.55 6.81
CA ASN A 474 -7.56 8.05 8.10
C ASN A 474 -9.09 8.29 8.22
N PRO A 475 -9.92 7.25 8.18
CA PRO A 475 -11.38 7.38 8.31
C PRO A 475 -11.89 7.32 9.76
N GLU A 476 -11.02 7.02 10.75
CA GLU A 476 -11.43 6.62 12.12
C GLU A 476 -12.36 7.62 12.83
N THR A 477 -12.18 8.91 12.58
CA THR A 477 -12.91 10.02 13.22
C THR A 477 -13.92 10.69 12.28
N TYR A 478 -14.05 10.21 11.04
CA TYR A 478 -14.89 10.83 10.03
C TYR A 478 -16.38 10.54 10.28
N ASN A 479 -17.19 11.60 10.31
CA ASN A 479 -18.62 11.51 10.56
C ASN A 479 -19.41 12.41 9.60
N PHE A 480 -20.72 12.53 9.83
CA PHE A 480 -21.64 13.29 8.98
C PHE A 480 -22.39 14.37 9.77
N ASP A 481 -21.70 14.99 10.72
CA ASP A 481 -22.27 16.02 11.60
C ASP A 481 -22.38 17.39 10.92
N HIS A 482 -21.70 17.55 9.77
CA HIS A 482 -21.60 18.78 9.01
C HIS A 482 -22.09 18.60 7.56
N LEU A 483 -22.39 19.71 6.89
CA LEU A 483 -22.73 19.71 5.46
C LEU A 483 -21.50 19.34 4.61
N HIS A 484 -20.34 19.90 4.94
CA HIS A 484 -19.05 19.66 4.31
C HIS A 484 -18.05 19.08 5.32
N ASN A 485 -18.20 17.79 5.63
CA ASN A 485 -17.44 17.09 6.67
C ASN A 485 -15.91 17.12 6.44
N ASP A 486 -15.44 17.17 5.19
CA ASP A 486 -14.02 17.29 4.86
C ASP A 486 -13.38 18.59 5.42
N LEU A 487 -14.14 19.66 5.67
CA LEU A 487 -13.61 20.90 6.28
C LEU A 487 -13.04 20.66 7.69
N TRP A 488 -13.52 19.65 8.42
CA TRP A 488 -13.05 19.29 9.77
C TRP A 488 -11.84 18.35 9.77
N GLN A 489 -11.39 17.88 8.61
CA GLN A 489 -10.37 16.81 8.48
C GLN A 489 -8.91 17.30 8.52
N ILE A 490 -8.66 18.56 8.87
CA ILE A 490 -7.30 19.15 8.88
C ILE A 490 -6.32 18.42 9.81
N PHE A 491 -6.81 17.78 10.88
CA PHE A 491 -5.96 17.10 11.87
C PHE A 491 -5.68 15.64 11.51
N ASP A 492 -6.70 14.91 11.07
CA ASP A 492 -6.58 13.48 10.77
C ASP A 492 -5.99 13.22 9.38
N ASN A 493 -6.26 14.13 8.44
CA ASN A 493 -5.87 14.02 7.04
C ASN A 493 -5.28 15.34 6.52
N PRO A 494 -4.21 15.85 7.15
CA PRO A 494 -3.66 17.18 6.87
C PRO A 494 -3.19 17.35 5.42
N LYS A 495 -2.71 16.27 4.79
CA LYS A 495 -2.24 16.31 3.40
C LYS A 495 -3.41 16.55 2.44
N ASP A 496 -4.45 15.72 2.48
CA ASP A 496 -5.60 15.85 1.59
C ASP A 496 -6.40 17.13 1.87
N TRP A 497 -6.47 17.54 3.13
CA TRP A 497 -7.04 18.83 3.51
C TRP A 497 -6.26 20.00 2.90
N GLU A 498 -4.92 19.98 2.98
CA GLU A 498 -4.06 21.01 2.38
C GLU A 498 -4.21 21.04 0.86
N ASP A 499 -4.15 19.88 0.19
CA ASP A 499 -4.30 19.76 -1.26
C ASP A 499 -5.66 20.31 -1.75
N ARG A 500 -6.72 20.19 -0.93
CA ARG A 500 -8.09 20.62 -1.28
C ARG A 500 -8.40 22.08 -0.90
N TYR A 501 -7.95 22.54 0.26
CA TYR A 501 -8.42 23.79 0.87
C TYR A 501 -7.40 24.92 0.93
N ILE A 502 -6.11 24.65 0.78
CA ILE A 502 -5.10 25.71 0.66
C ILE A 502 -5.02 26.18 -0.79
N HIS A 503 -4.86 27.49 -0.98
CA HIS A 503 -4.80 28.07 -2.30
C HIS A 503 -3.61 27.49 -3.10
N PRO A 504 -3.77 27.07 -4.37
CA PRO A 504 -2.70 26.42 -5.13
C PRO A 504 -1.41 27.24 -5.26
N LEU A 505 -1.52 28.58 -5.23
CA LEU A 505 -0.37 29.49 -5.26
C LEU A 505 0.28 29.74 -3.90
N TYR A 506 -0.31 29.31 -2.78
CA TYR A 506 0.18 29.61 -1.42
C TYR A 506 1.68 29.29 -1.24
N HIS A 507 2.10 28.09 -1.66
CA HIS A 507 3.49 27.63 -1.50
C HIS A 507 4.50 28.44 -2.32
N ASN A 508 4.06 29.17 -3.35
CA ASN A 508 4.93 30.10 -4.09
C ASN A 508 5.32 31.32 -3.24
N PHE A 509 4.55 31.64 -2.19
CA PHE A 509 4.77 32.81 -1.33
C PHE A 509 5.41 32.48 0.03
N THR A 510 5.62 31.19 0.34
CA THR A 510 6.22 30.76 1.61
C THR A 510 7.65 30.26 1.48
N GLY A 511 8.16 30.15 0.25
CA GLY A 511 9.54 29.76 -0.03
C GLY A 511 10.58 30.68 0.66
N PRO A 512 11.79 30.17 0.93
CA PRO A 512 12.82 30.90 1.67
C PRO A 512 13.33 32.16 0.95
N THR A 513 13.20 32.23 -0.38
CA THR A 513 13.61 33.38 -1.19
C THR A 513 12.59 34.50 -1.25
N VAL A 514 11.35 34.24 -0.83
CA VAL A 514 10.26 35.22 -0.88
C VAL A 514 10.45 36.26 0.23
N THR A 515 10.37 37.52 -0.13
CA THR A 515 10.51 38.70 0.73
C THR A 515 9.21 39.50 0.74
N LYS A 516 9.15 40.55 1.58
CA LYS A 516 8.00 41.46 1.65
C LYS A 516 7.62 42.06 0.28
N ASP A 517 8.63 42.38 -0.55
CA ASP A 517 8.44 43.07 -1.82
C ASP A 517 7.81 42.20 -2.92
N ASP A 518 7.76 40.88 -2.70
CA ASP A 518 7.12 39.93 -3.61
C ASP A 518 5.59 39.87 -3.42
N PHE A 519 5.06 40.46 -2.35
CA PHE A 519 3.63 40.50 -2.06
C PHE A 519 2.97 41.73 -2.68
N GLU A 520 1.77 41.54 -3.25
CA GLU A 520 0.99 42.65 -3.76
C GLU A 520 0.57 43.57 -2.61
N GLN A 521 0.92 44.85 -2.72
CA GLN A 521 0.63 45.86 -1.72
C GLN A 521 -0.25 46.97 -2.32
N PRO A 522 -1.58 46.75 -2.45
CA PRO A 522 -2.47 47.69 -3.13
C PRO A 522 -2.60 49.06 -2.44
N CYS A 523 -2.34 49.12 -1.14
CA CYS A 523 -2.23 50.36 -0.37
C CYS A 523 -1.04 50.24 0.59
N GLN A 524 -0.56 51.37 1.12
CA GLN A 524 0.52 51.36 2.11
C GLN A 524 0.17 50.44 3.29
N ASP A 525 1.06 49.47 3.54
CA ASP A 525 0.98 48.41 4.56
C ASP A 525 -0.32 47.57 4.56
N ILE A 526 -0.94 47.43 3.38
CA ILE A 526 -2.05 46.51 3.12
C ILE A 526 -1.59 45.51 2.06
N PHE A 527 -1.56 44.22 2.39
CA PHE A 527 -1.09 43.16 1.48
C PHE A 527 -2.25 42.26 1.04
N GLN A 528 -2.16 41.68 -0.16
CA GLN A 528 -3.02 40.59 -0.60
C GLN A 528 -2.21 39.30 -0.75
N ILE A 529 -2.65 38.24 -0.10
CA ILE A 529 -1.93 36.95 -0.08
C ILE A 529 -2.87 35.82 -0.51
N PRO A 530 -2.43 34.84 -1.31
CA PRO A 530 -3.22 33.63 -1.53
C PRO A 530 -3.21 32.76 -0.27
N LEU A 531 -4.38 32.43 0.29
CA LEU A 531 -4.47 31.60 1.49
C LEU A 531 -5.36 30.37 1.28
N MET A 532 -6.64 30.58 1.00
CA MET A 532 -7.63 29.51 0.90
C MET A 532 -8.08 29.27 -0.55
N SER A 533 -8.44 28.03 -0.90
CA SER A 533 -8.98 27.69 -2.22
C SER A 533 -10.41 28.22 -2.40
N GLU A 534 -10.86 28.36 -3.65
CA GLU A 534 -12.26 28.73 -3.91
C GLU A 534 -13.25 27.69 -3.35
N THR A 535 -12.88 26.40 -3.36
CA THR A 535 -13.67 25.32 -2.77
C THR A 535 -13.86 25.52 -1.27
N PHE A 536 -12.79 25.89 -0.54
CA PHE A 536 -12.91 26.24 0.87
C PHE A 536 -13.90 27.38 1.07
N CYS A 537 -13.75 28.45 0.31
CA CYS A 537 -14.58 29.64 0.45
C CYS A 537 -16.06 29.36 0.19
N GLN A 538 -16.35 28.59 -0.86
CA GLN A 538 -17.71 28.16 -1.18
C GLN A 538 -18.31 27.31 -0.06
N GLN A 539 -17.62 26.24 0.35
CA GLN A 539 -18.13 25.32 1.37
C GLN A 539 -18.28 25.98 2.74
N LEU A 540 -17.41 26.95 3.07
CA LEU A 540 -17.56 27.75 4.29
C LEU A 540 -18.84 28.60 4.25
N ILE A 541 -19.15 29.25 3.11
CA ILE A 541 -20.42 29.99 2.95
C ILE A 541 -21.61 29.04 3.12
N GLU A 542 -21.57 27.88 2.46
CA GLU A 542 -22.62 26.86 2.53
C GLU A 542 -22.86 26.36 3.96
N GLU A 543 -21.79 26.13 4.74
CA GLU A 543 -21.88 25.82 6.18
C GLU A 543 -22.51 26.96 7.00
N MET A 544 -22.08 28.20 6.78
CA MET A 544 -22.59 29.34 7.55
C MET A 544 -24.09 29.57 7.27
N GLU A 545 -24.51 29.45 6.00
CA GLU A 545 -25.92 29.54 5.62
C GLU A 545 -26.72 28.33 6.12
N HIS A 546 -26.14 27.12 6.14
CA HIS A 546 -26.76 25.94 6.74
C HIS A 546 -26.99 26.10 8.25
N PHE A 547 -26.01 26.65 8.98
CA PHE A 547 -26.15 26.95 10.40
C PHE A 547 -27.23 28.01 10.65
N GLY A 548 -27.28 29.05 9.81
CA GLY A 548 -28.39 30.00 9.69
C GLY A 548 -28.61 30.95 10.88
N LYS A 549 -27.87 30.82 11.99
CA LYS A 549 -27.99 31.65 13.20
C LYS A 549 -27.04 32.85 13.17
N TRP A 550 -27.25 33.71 12.16
CA TRP A 550 -26.58 35.01 12.02
C TRP A 550 -26.98 35.94 13.18
N SER A 551 -26.08 36.83 13.61
CA SER A 551 -26.43 37.95 14.51
C SER A 551 -27.42 38.91 13.87
N ASP A 552 -28.04 39.73 14.71
CA ASP A 552 -28.95 40.79 14.29
C ASP A 552 -28.24 42.12 13.96
N GLY A 553 -26.91 42.16 14.03
CA GLY A 553 -26.12 43.37 13.79
C GLY A 553 -26.32 44.45 14.85
N SER A 554 -26.81 44.09 16.04
CA SER A 554 -26.97 45.02 17.17
C SER A 554 -25.72 45.04 18.07
N ASN A 555 -25.54 46.14 18.80
CA ASN A 555 -24.41 46.27 19.72
C ASN A 555 -24.45 45.29 20.91
N TYR A 556 -25.58 44.61 21.15
CA TYR A 556 -25.67 43.60 22.19
C TYR A 556 -25.52 42.23 21.56
N ASP A 557 -24.41 41.55 21.88
CA ASP A 557 -24.16 40.21 21.38
C ASP A 557 -23.94 39.24 22.55
N PRO A 558 -24.94 38.41 22.89
CA PRO A 558 -24.84 37.45 23.98
C PRO A 558 -23.83 36.32 23.71
N ARG A 559 -23.30 36.21 22.48
CA ARG A 559 -22.28 35.22 22.09
C ARG A 559 -20.87 35.65 22.51
N LEU A 560 -20.66 36.95 22.75
CA LEU A 560 -19.39 37.53 23.21
C LEU A 560 -19.30 37.52 24.74
N GLU A 561 -18.10 37.31 25.28
CA GLU A 561 -17.87 37.35 26.74
C GLU A 561 -18.24 38.70 27.37
N SER A 562 -18.08 39.79 26.62
CA SER A 562 -18.45 41.15 27.06
C SER A 562 -19.95 41.45 26.95
N GLY A 563 -20.71 40.65 26.19
CA GLY A 563 -22.10 40.94 25.84
C GLY A 563 -22.31 42.17 24.95
N TYR A 564 -21.23 42.84 24.52
CA TYR A 564 -21.30 44.11 23.80
C TYR A 564 -20.25 44.19 22.69
N GLU A 565 -20.72 44.51 21.49
CA GLU A 565 -19.91 44.73 20.30
C GLU A 565 -19.92 46.21 19.92
N ASN A 566 -18.72 46.81 19.88
CA ASN A 566 -18.59 48.24 19.61
C ASN A 566 -18.99 48.60 18.17
N VAL A 567 -18.79 47.68 17.23
CA VAL A 567 -19.06 47.88 15.80
C VAL A 567 -19.71 46.60 15.29
N PRO A 568 -21.03 46.45 15.44
CA PRO A 568 -21.67 45.18 15.22
C PRO A 568 -21.80 44.81 13.75
N THR A 569 -21.67 43.52 13.47
CA THR A 569 -21.89 42.92 12.15
C THR A 569 -22.93 41.81 12.20
N ILE A 570 -23.57 41.54 11.06
CA ILE A 570 -24.34 40.30 10.83
C ILE A 570 -23.35 39.21 10.47
N ASP A 571 -23.06 38.35 11.43
CA ASP A 571 -21.95 37.40 11.37
C ASP A 571 -22.24 36.09 12.11
N ILE A 572 -21.36 35.12 11.86
CA ILE A 572 -21.25 33.86 12.59
C ILE A 572 -19.79 33.65 12.96
N HIS A 573 -19.52 33.47 14.25
CA HIS A 573 -18.20 33.13 14.75
C HIS A 573 -17.88 31.65 14.58
N MET A 574 -16.61 31.33 14.29
CA MET A 574 -16.15 29.93 14.10
C MET A 574 -16.38 29.05 15.34
N ARG A 575 -16.37 29.63 16.55
CA ARG A 575 -16.72 28.92 17.79
C ARG A 575 -18.17 28.43 17.83
N GLN A 576 -19.10 29.09 17.13
CA GLN A 576 -20.51 28.69 17.10
C GLN A 576 -20.75 27.42 16.28
N VAL A 577 -19.86 27.17 15.32
CA VAL A 577 -19.85 26.00 14.45
C VAL A 577 -18.75 25.01 14.82
N ASN A 578 -18.14 25.14 16.00
CA ASN A 578 -17.05 24.26 16.47
C ASN A 578 -15.87 24.14 15.48
N TRP A 579 -15.44 25.26 14.89
CA TRP A 579 -14.35 25.31 13.91
C TRP A 579 -13.22 26.29 14.30
N GLU A 580 -13.25 26.81 15.53
CA GLU A 580 -12.23 27.76 16.02
C GLU A 580 -10.83 27.12 16.10
N GLU A 581 -10.71 25.89 16.60
CA GLU A 581 -9.42 25.20 16.71
C GLU A 581 -8.82 24.88 15.32
N HIS A 582 -9.65 24.52 14.36
CA HIS A 582 -9.26 24.29 12.96
C HIS A 582 -8.68 25.57 12.34
N TRP A 583 -9.38 26.70 12.49
CA TRP A 583 -8.88 27.97 11.99
C TRP A 583 -7.61 28.42 12.73
N MET A 584 -7.52 28.22 14.04
CA MET A 584 -6.31 28.48 14.80
C MET A 584 -5.11 27.66 14.29
N HIS A 585 -5.33 26.41 13.89
CA HIS A 585 -4.30 25.61 13.21
C HIS A 585 -3.90 26.24 11.87
N VAL A 586 -4.87 26.73 11.08
CA VAL A 586 -4.59 27.42 9.80
C VAL A 586 -3.74 28.68 10.03
N LEU A 587 -4.05 29.48 11.04
CA LEU A 587 -3.27 30.67 11.39
C LEU A 587 -1.82 30.28 11.72
N GLN A 588 -1.62 29.30 12.59
CA GLN A 588 -0.28 28.92 13.04
C GLN A 588 0.54 28.21 11.96
N LYS A 589 -0.09 27.38 11.12
CA LYS A 589 0.61 26.61 10.08
C LYS A 589 0.83 27.44 8.82
N TYR A 590 -0.17 28.22 8.39
CA TYR A 590 -0.15 28.87 7.07
C TYR A 590 -0.02 30.40 7.11
N VAL A 591 -0.56 31.08 8.11
CA VAL A 591 -0.42 32.54 8.21
C VAL A 591 0.92 32.94 8.81
N TYR A 592 1.40 32.19 9.81
CA TYR A 592 2.66 32.51 10.49
C TYR A 592 3.89 32.62 9.57
N PRO A 593 4.13 31.71 8.61
CA PRO A 593 5.25 31.86 7.66
C PRO A 593 5.18 33.14 6.83
N ILE A 594 3.96 33.60 6.49
CA ILE A 594 3.74 34.85 5.75
C ILE A 594 3.93 36.06 6.67
N GLN A 595 3.42 36.00 7.91
CA GLN A 595 3.60 37.05 8.93
C GLN A 595 5.07 37.41 9.11
N LEU A 596 5.95 36.40 9.22
CA LEU A 596 7.39 36.60 9.39
C LEU A 596 8.05 37.36 8.23
N LYS A 597 7.45 37.31 7.03
CA LYS A 597 7.93 38.03 5.84
C LYS A 597 7.37 39.45 5.76
N LEU A 598 6.09 39.63 6.11
CA LEU A 598 5.43 40.94 6.04
C LEU A 598 5.88 41.89 7.15
N TRP A 599 6.11 41.35 8.35
CA TRP A 599 6.36 42.10 9.57
C TRP A 599 7.70 41.71 10.19
N GLU A 600 8.80 42.20 9.61
CA GLU A 600 10.13 41.98 10.17
C GLU A 600 10.19 42.43 11.63
N GLY A 601 10.70 41.56 12.51
CA GLY A 601 10.74 41.78 13.96
C GLY A 601 9.50 41.30 14.72
N TYR A 602 8.46 40.79 14.05
CA TYR A 602 7.23 40.30 14.68
C TYR A 602 7.12 38.78 14.65
N TYR A 603 7.57 38.15 15.73
CA TYR A 603 7.78 36.68 15.82
C TYR A 603 6.72 35.93 16.63
N ASP A 604 5.74 36.61 17.21
CA ASP A 604 4.68 35.94 17.97
C ASP A 604 3.80 35.13 17.02
N LYS A 605 3.59 33.84 17.34
CA LYS A 605 2.70 32.99 16.53
C LYS A 605 1.28 33.55 16.55
N PRO A 606 0.61 33.70 15.39
CA PRO A 606 -0.71 34.31 15.30
C PRO A 606 -1.73 33.58 16.17
N THR A 607 -2.44 34.35 16.99
CA THR A 607 -3.58 33.88 17.77
C THR A 607 -4.76 34.83 17.61
N ALA A 608 -5.98 34.30 17.62
CA ALA A 608 -7.19 35.08 17.44
C ALA A 608 -8.36 34.50 18.22
N ARG A 609 -9.16 35.37 18.84
CA ARG A 609 -10.43 35.03 19.50
C ARG A 609 -11.66 35.49 18.69
N MET A 610 -11.44 36.39 17.73
CA MET A 610 -12.49 36.93 16.88
C MET A 610 -12.22 36.43 15.46
N ASN A 611 -12.85 35.30 15.14
CA ASN A 611 -12.81 34.62 13.86
C ASN A 611 -14.26 34.46 13.40
N PHE A 612 -14.70 35.21 12.40
CA PHE A 612 -16.12 35.26 12.05
C PHE A 612 -16.34 35.57 10.57
N VAL A 613 -17.38 34.97 10.01
CA VAL A 613 -17.85 35.26 8.65
C VAL A 613 -18.92 36.33 8.74
N VAL A 614 -18.76 37.42 7.99
CA VAL A 614 -19.71 38.52 7.89
C VAL A 614 -20.49 38.42 6.59
N ARG A 615 -21.79 38.73 6.64
CA ARG A 615 -22.66 38.82 5.47
C ARG A 615 -23.19 40.24 5.26
N TYR A 616 -22.85 40.85 4.13
CA TYR A 616 -23.39 42.14 3.72
C TYR A 616 -24.46 41.98 2.64
N LYS A 617 -25.65 42.54 2.89
CA LYS A 617 -26.81 42.40 2.01
C LYS A 617 -27.76 43.59 2.16
N GLN A 618 -28.35 44.01 1.04
CA GLN A 618 -29.40 45.04 1.02
C GLN A 618 -30.64 44.58 1.80
N GLY A 619 -31.22 45.50 2.58
CA GLY A 619 -32.35 45.22 3.48
C GLY A 619 -31.97 44.58 4.82
N GLU A 620 -30.71 44.20 5.00
CA GLU A 620 -30.12 43.76 6.27
C GLU A 620 -29.05 44.80 6.68
N GLN A 621 -27.78 44.40 6.74
CA GLN A 621 -26.64 45.29 6.93
C GLN A 621 -25.80 45.34 5.64
N PRO A 622 -25.87 46.43 4.83
CA PRO A 622 -25.14 46.49 3.57
C PRO A 622 -23.75 47.11 3.66
N SER A 623 -23.40 47.75 4.78
CA SER A 623 -22.14 48.48 4.99
C SER A 623 -21.67 48.40 6.43
N LEU A 624 -20.43 48.81 6.68
CA LEU A 624 -19.86 48.92 8.02
C LEU A 624 -19.21 50.30 8.21
N ARG A 625 -19.63 51.01 9.26
CA ARG A 625 -19.14 52.35 9.56
C ARG A 625 -17.63 52.37 9.80
N LEU A 626 -17.04 53.55 9.72
CA LEU A 626 -15.62 53.79 9.97
C LEU A 626 -15.19 53.34 11.39
N HIS A 627 -14.16 52.49 11.48
CA HIS A 627 -13.66 51.92 12.75
C HIS A 627 -12.19 51.45 12.69
N HIS A 628 -11.68 51.08 13.85
CA HIS A 628 -10.44 50.32 14.02
C HIS A 628 -10.77 48.92 14.54
N ASP A 629 -9.94 47.95 14.17
CA ASP A 629 -10.06 46.60 14.69
C ASP A 629 -9.37 46.48 16.04
N ALA A 630 -9.93 45.63 16.90
CA ALA A 630 -9.27 45.22 18.13
C ALA A 630 -8.25 44.13 17.83
N SER A 631 -7.23 44.44 17.03
CA SER A 631 -6.17 43.52 16.60
C SER A 631 -4.83 44.25 16.48
N THR A 632 -3.73 43.49 16.51
CA THR A 632 -2.44 44.00 16.04
C THR A 632 -2.48 44.13 14.52
N TYR A 633 -2.92 43.07 13.83
CA TYR A 633 -3.25 43.09 12.42
C TYR A 633 -4.47 42.19 12.13
N THR A 634 -5.15 42.48 11.03
CA THR A 634 -6.39 41.83 10.61
C THR A 634 -6.16 41.07 9.31
N LEU A 635 -6.83 39.91 9.20
CA LEU A 635 -7.08 39.25 7.93
C LEU A 635 -8.55 39.52 7.53
N ASP A 636 -8.77 40.08 6.35
CA ASP A 636 -10.11 40.24 5.74
C ASP A 636 -10.14 39.52 4.40
N MET A 637 -10.69 38.30 4.40
CA MET A 637 -10.69 37.41 3.24
C MET A 637 -12.05 37.42 2.53
N ALA A 638 -12.04 37.75 1.24
CA ALA A 638 -13.23 37.59 0.41
C ALA A 638 -13.56 36.10 0.23
N LEU A 639 -14.84 35.74 0.43
CA LEU A 639 -15.32 34.37 0.24
C LEU A 639 -16.07 34.17 -1.08
N ASN A 640 -16.53 35.25 -1.73
CA ASN A 640 -17.24 35.17 -3.01
C ASN A 640 -16.88 36.33 -3.96
N ARG A 641 -17.30 36.23 -5.22
CA ARG A 641 -16.74 37.00 -6.35
C ARG A 641 -17.49 38.32 -6.56
N TYR A 642 -16.73 39.42 -6.59
CA TYR A 642 -17.22 40.73 -7.02
C TYR A 642 -17.66 40.70 -8.50
N ASN A 643 -18.75 41.42 -8.83
CA ASN A 643 -19.43 41.44 -10.14
C ASN A 643 -20.03 40.09 -10.61
N VAL A 644 -19.99 39.05 -9.79
CA VAL A 644 -20.67 37.77 -10.06
C VAL A 644 -21.73 37.52 -8.99
N ASP A 645 -21.32 37.50 -7.72
CA ASP A 645 -22.19 37.18 -6.59
C ASP A 645 -22.74 38.44 -5.91
N TYR A 646 -22.01 39.57 -6.03
CA TYR A 646 -22.41 40.87 -5.51
C TYR A 646 -21.82 42.04 -6.30
N THR A 647 -22.43 43.23 -6.16
CA THR A 647 -21.90 44.52 -6.67
C THR A 647 -21.90 45.57 -5.57
N GLY A 648 -21.11 46.63 -5.77
CA GLY A 648 -20.79 47.57 -4.67
C GLY A 648 -19.83 46.91 -3.67
N GLY A 649 -19.82 47.40 -2.43
CA GLY A 649 -18.94 46.85 -1.41
C GLY A 649 -17.48 47.25 -1.60
N GLY A 650 -16.61 46.51 -0.92
CA GLY A 650 -15.19 46.81 -0.77
C GLY A 650 -14.86 47.44 0.59
N VAL A 651 -13.61 47.89 0.73
CA VAL A 651 -13.09 48.53 1.93
C VAL A 651 -12.42 49.84 1.54
N HIS A 652 -12.68 50.91 2.29
CA HIS A 652 -12.03 52.21 2.11
C HIS A 652 -11.18 52.55 3.34
N TYR A 653 -9.94 52.99 3.09
CA TYR A 653 -8.97 53.42 4.09
C TYR A 653 -8.70 54.93 3.94
N PRO A 654 -9.38 55.81 4.69
CA PRO A 654 -9.36 57.25 4.44
C PRO A 654 -7.99 57.88 4.56
N ARG A 655 -7.15 57.40 5.49
CA ARG A 655 -5.80 57.94 5.70
C ARG A 655 -4.93 57.85 4.44
N TYR A 656 -5.14 56.82 3.63
CA TYR A 656 -4.38 56.57 2.41
C TYR A 656 -5.15 56.94 1.14
N ASN A 657 -6.39 57.43 1.27
CA ASN A 657 -7.33 57.61 0.17
C ASN A 657 -7.39 56.39 -0.76
N CYS A 658 -7.38 55.20 -0.16
CA CYS A 658 -7.28 53.94 -0.88
C CYS A 658 -8.59 53.15 -0.75
N THR A 659 -9.08 52.61 -1.86
CA THR A 659 -10.33 51.86 -1.90
C THR A 659 -10.13 50.55 -2.66
N LEU A 660 -10.46 49.44 -2.02
CA LEU A 660 -10.31 48.10 -2.57
C LEU A 660 -11.69 47.47 -2.74
N ARG A 661 -12.14 47.29 -3.99
CA ARG A 661 -13.44 46.68 -4.32
C ARG A 661 -13.31 45.25 -4.85
N GLU A 662 -12.35 45.04 -5.73
CA GLU A 662 -12.16 43.79 -6.45
C GLU A 662 -11.23 42.85 -5.69
N THR A 663 -11.61 42.47 -4.47
CA THR A 663 -10.84 41.49 -3.69
C THR A 663 -11.04 40.08 -4.25
N ARG A 664 -9.96 39.31 -4.30
CA ARG A 664 -9.93 37.95 -4.85
C ARG A 664 -10.43 36.93 -3.83
N VAL A 665 -11.24 35.97 -4.27
CA VAL A 665 -11.77 34.90 -3.41
C VAL A 665 -10.61 34.07 -2.83
N GLY A 666 -10.60 33.91 -1.51
CA GLY A 666 -9.55 33.16 -0.81
C GLY A 666 -8.24 33.92 -0.57
N TRP A 667 -8.20 35.21 -0.93
CA TRP A 667 -7.05 36.08 -0.74
C TRP A 667 -7.33 37.14 0.35
N PRO A 668 -6.87 36.95 1.59
CA PRO A 668 -7.04 37.97 2.62
C PRO A 668 -6.27 39.25 2.31
N LEU A 669 -6.92 40.38 2.59
CA LEU A 669 -6.26 41.63 2.92
C LEU A 669 -5.60 41.48 4.29
N VAL A 670 -4.31 41.79 4.38
CA VAL A 670 -3.52 41.76 5.62
C VAL A 670 -3.08 43.18 5.95
N PHE A 671 -3.56 43.73 7.06
CA PHE A 671 -3.29 45.12 7.44
C PHE A 671 -3.30 45.36 8.96
N PRO A 672 -2.57 46.35 9.50
CA PRO A 672 -2.59 46.69 10.93
C PRO A 672 -3.98 47.13 11.42
N GLY A 673 -4.50 46.55 12.51
CA GLY A 673 -5.87 46.84 12.98
C GLY A 673 -6.01 48.16 13.75
N ARG A 674 -4.96 48.54 14.49
CA ARG A 674 -4.96 49.72 15.37
C ARG A 674 -4.22 50.90 14.80
N LEU A 675 -4.60 52.10 15.26
CA LEU A 675 -3.97 53.41 15.07
C LEU A 675 -3.94 53.95 13.63
N THR A 676 -3.55 53.13 12.67
CA THR A 676 -3.04 53.60 11.36
C THR A 676 -3.98 53.30 10.19
N HIS A 677 -4.78 52.24 10.26
CA HIS A 677 -5.68 51.80 9.18
C HIS A 677 -7.14 51.89 9.64
N LEU A 678 -7.57 53.10 10.02
CA LEU A 678 -8.98 53.40 10.17
C LEU A 678 -9.67 53.09 8.84
N HIS A 679 -10.74 52.30 8.84
CA HIS A 679 -11.36 51.81 7.61
C HIS A 679 -12.87 51.63 7.73
N GLU A 680 -13.56 51.60 6.59
CA GLU A 680 -15.00 51.38 6.48
C GLU A 680 -15.31 50.33 5.42
N GLY A 681 -16.37 49.54 5.67
CA GLY A 681 -16.94 48.62 4.71
C GLY A 681 -17.94 49.35 3.82
N LEU A 682 -17.62 49.49 2.54
CA LEU A 682 -18.49 50.18 1.58
C LEU A 682 -19.80 49.43 1.36
N GLU A 683 -20.83 50.14 0.90
CA GLU A 683 -22.16 49.60 0.71
C GLU A 683 -22.23 48.57 -0.43
N THR A 684 -22.60 47.32 -0.11
CA THR A 684 -22.99 46.29 -1.09
C THR A 684 -24.35 46.65 -1.69
N THR A 685 -24.40 46.96 -2.99
CA THR A 685 -25.60 47.50 -3.67
C THR A 685 -26.51 46.42 -4.26
N SER A 686 -25.97 45.23 -4.55
CA SER A 686 -26.76 44.09 -5.04
C SER A 686 -26.06 42.78 -4.69
N GLY A 687 -26.83 41.69 -4.62
CA GLY A 687 -26.34 40.37 -4.24
C GLY A 687 -26.00 40.28 -2.75
N VAL A 688 -25.12 39.34 -2.41
CA VAL A 688 -24.68 39.09 -1.04
C VAL A 688 -23.17 38.99 -1.01
N ARG A 689 -22.49 39.80 -0.20
CA ARG A 689 -21.04 39.76 -0.03
C ARG A 689 -20.69 39.03 1.26
N TYR A 690 -19.85 38.00 1.16
CA TYR A 690 -19.30 37.29 2.31
C TYR A 690 -17.81 37.57 2.47
N ILE A 691 -17.39 37.85 3.70
CA ILE A 691 -15.98 37.96 4.07
C ILE A 691 -15.71 37.15 5.34
N PHE A 692 -14.51 36.59 5.45
CA PHE A 692 -14.02 35.95 6.68
C PHE A 692 -12.97 36.85 7.32
N VAL A 693 -13.31 37.39 8.48
CA VAL A 693 -12.49 38.33 9.23
C VAL A 693 -11.84 37.64 10.42
N THR A 694 -10.57 37.95 10.65
CA THR A 694 -9.80 37.47 11.80
C THR A 694 -8.99 38.58 12.43
N PHE A 695 -9.20 38.82 13.72
CA PHE A 695 -8.42 39.77 14.52
C PHE A 695 -7.26 39.07 15.23
N ILE A 696 -6.05 39.27 14.71
CA ILE A 696 -4.84 38.61 15.22
C ILE A 696 -4.19 39.46 16.30
N HIS A 697 -3.87 38.81 17.43
CA HIS A 697 -3.29 39.42 18.62
C HIS A 697 -4.08 40.66 19.10
N PRO A 698 -5.34 40.45 19.55
CA PRO A 698 -6.21 41.49 20.08
C PRO A 698 -5.67 42.18 21.34
#